data_AF-A0A812NAV1-F1
#
_entry.id   AF-A0A812NAV1-F1
#
_cell.length_a   1.000
_cell.length_b   1.000
_cell.length_c   1.000
_cell.angle_alpha   90.00
_cell.angle_beta   90.00
_cell.angle_gamma   90.00
#
_symmetry.space_group_name_H-M   'P 1'
#
loop_
_entity.id
_entity.type
_entity.pdbx_description
1 polymer ?
#
loop_
_entity_poly.entity_id
_entity_poly.type
_entity_poly.pdbx_seq_one_letter_code
_entity_poly.pdbx_strand_id
1 'polypeptide(L)'
;MDLVHAHASSNTLDGIAQMDGTDHCYTHGGPKGHHSEWDSKIFNYLKYEVLRFLLSNVKWWLEEYQFDGFRFDGITSMLYQSHGIGKGYTGGYHEYFGPDADIDSHIYLMLANDLIHRIVPSAVTVGEDVSGMPTLCLPVDWGGFGFDYRLAMAIPDMFIKYLKEARSCLLLAACICSKRLAFLDFRSRQCTDDGWNMGHIVHTLTNRRYMEKVIAYAESHDQAIVGDKTLAFWLMDAEMYTGMSVFTSPQPSMCVDRGLALHKMIRLLVLALGGEGYLNFMGNEFGHPEWIDFPRPENGWSHHHCRRRWDLAEDELLRYKFFQSFEELMQACENRFSFVNAHHQYVSKKDEMDKVIIFERGELVFAFNFHPCNSYKDYQIGTHSDEPMRCVLDTDEGRFGGHMRLDYGHGHPFPPLHGLDKRPHSVKLYMPSRTAQVLCRQSRLEGGVHVYVEDSFLGQYDLESADGLKLSLVIQKDGNEEMLDFDFEDGAVHLKDNFDATFDIVTEDNCILPCKASKDTRFRIYFPGEYTVAHLGYLRNGRPEGMPEPVQEAPEEPTPVPEPAPQPAPKPTPQPAPKPAAQPPPQPAPQPVPQPAPQPVPQPAPQPAPQPAPQPAPTRATPETPSPKPMTAAERLGGYSAKPKPAAQPPPAAQPPPAAKPTPAVQPPPAAAEPQAEPQASEEAGVDVRDMTRCYSGLHFMDLEALDAALAETHEQVSELEQSKSRLAAFQEHLDACGGDLAKLAESYKTFGLQRDGSEWTYCEWMPYAAAVYLVGDFNGWDTSATPLAQEESLPDIWSCSLPTMPIGSKYKLYVVPEDGDAYYAMPAWATRFTGPNDMKLLDAIVHPVDGAGPGRLEVPPETLQGGLRFYECLPMLTSKESTASPLV
;
A
#
# COMPACT_ATOMS: atom_id res chain seq x y z
N MET A 1 7.66 -8.87 1.57
CA MET A 1 8.88 -8.35 0.92
C MET A 1 8.60 -8.11 -0.55
N ASP A 2 9.20 -7.10 -1.16
CA ASP A 2 9.12 -6.92 -2.61
C ASP A 2 10.06 -7.90 -3.30
N LEU A 3 9.54 -8.69 -4.24
CA LEU A 3 10.24 -9.72 -4.97
C LEU A 3 10.32 -9.34 -6.45
N VAL A 4 11.50 -8.86 -6.86
CA VAL A 4 11.76 -8.38 -8.22
C VAL A 4 12.32 -9.52 -9.08
N HIS A 5 11.44 -10.37 -9.58
CA HIS A 5 11.80 -11.45 -10.50
C HIS A 5 11.45 -11.15 -11.97
N ALA A 6 10.89 -9.97 -12.26
CA ALA A 6 10.56 -9.57 -13.64
C ALA A 6 11.79 -9.27 -14.50
N HIS A 7 12.87 -8.79 -13.89
CA HIS A 7 14.11 -8.41 -14.57
C HIS A 7 15.30 -8.48 -13.62
N ALA A 8 16.50 -8.36 -14.16
CA ALA A 8 17.74 -8.17 -13.43
C ALA A 8 18.51 -6.96 -13.96
N SER A 9 19.35 -6.37 -13.12
CA SER A 9 20.25 -5.29 -13.54
C SER A 9 21.11 -5.71 -14.74
N SER A 10 21.38 -4.76 -15.64
CA SER A 10 22.30 -4.95 -16.76
C SER A 10 23.78 -4.93 -16.36
N ASN A 11 24.08 -4.70 -15.08
CA ASN A 11 25.43 -4.70 -14.55
C ASN A 11 26.11 -6.07 -14.67
N THR A 12 27.32 -6.05 -15.23
CA THR A 12 28.15 -7.26 -15.40
C THR A 12 29.21 -7.43 -14.31
N LEU A 13 29.55 -6.36 -13.58
CA LEU A 13 30.61 -6.41 -12.55
C LEU A 13 30.09 -6.79 -11.16
N ASP A 14 28.86 -6.39 -10.85
CA ASP A 14 28.21 -6.57 -9.56
C ASP A 14 26.78 -7.12 -9.69
N GLY A 15 26.43 -7.67 -10.86
CA GLY A 15 25.15 -8.29 -11.16
C GLY A 15 25.31 -9.63 -11.88
N ILE A 16 24.17 -10.26 -12.21
CA ILE A 16 24.12 -11.57 -12.88
C ILE A 16 24.19 -11.49 -14.42
N ALA A 17 24.24 -10.28 -14.99
CA ALA A 17 24.31 -10.12 -16.44
C ALA A 17 25.67 -10.59 -16.95
N GLN A 18 25.67 -11.44 -17.98
CA GLN A 18 26.90 -11.98 -18.59
C GLN A 18 27.85 -12.68 -17.63
N MET A 19 27.29 -13.30 -16.58
CA MET A 19 28.06 -13.91 -15.50
C MET A 19 28.99 -15.04 -15.95
N ASP A 20 28.64 -15.78 -17.00
CA ASP A 20 29.47 -16.83 -17.62
C ASP A 20 30.12 -16.38 -18.94
N GLY A 21 29.94 -15.11 -19.32
CA GLY A 21 30.50 -14.48 -20.51
C GLY A 21 29.49 -14.35 -21.64
N THR A 22 28.29 -14.92 -21.48
CA THR A 22 27.23 -14.89 -22.49
C THR A 22 26.06 -14.01 -22.08
N ASP A 23 25.39 -13.40 -23.05
CA ASP A 23 24.19 -12.60 -22.79
C ASP A 23 22.93 -13.44 -22.47
N HIS A 24 23.08 -14.76 -22.44
CA HIS A 24 21.97 -15.70 -22.35
C HIS A 24 22.19 -16.79 -21.32
N CYS A 25 22.94 -16.54 -20.24
CA CYS A 25 23.07 -17.46 -19.10
C CYS A 25 21.73 -17.57 -18.34
N TYR A 26 21.48 -16.69 -17.37
CA TYR A 26 20.19 -16.58 -16.65
C TYR A 26 19.09 -15.89 -17.47
N THR A 27 19.46 -15.19 -18.54
CA THR A 27 18.60 -14.30 -19.31
C THR A 27 18.35 -14.82 -20.72
N HIS A 28 17.38 -14.25 -21.44
CA HIS A 28 17.29 -14.49 -22.88
C HIS A 28 18.47 -13.82 -23.61
N GLY A 29 18.87 -14.35 -24.77
CA GLY A 29 19.87 -13.73 -25.63
C GLY A 29 19.27 -12.67 -26.56
N GLY A 30 20.10 -11.74 -27.02
CA GLY A 30 19.71 -10.72 -28.00
C GLY A 30 18.60 -9.78 -27.49
N PRO A 31 17.78 -9.21 -28.39
CA PRO A 31 16.76 -8.23 -28.03
C PRO A 31 15.69 -8.75 -27.06
N LYS A 32 15.34 -10.04 -27.11
CA LYS A 32 14.36 -10.66 -26.19
C LYS A 32 14.84 -10.61 -24.74
N GLY A 33 16.16 -10.61 -24.52
CA GLY A 33 16.77 -10.52 -23.19
C GLY A 33 16.90 -9.13 -22.61
N HIS A 34 16.35 -8.10 -23.25
CA HIS A 34 16.58 -6.72 -22.85
C HIS A 34 15.29 -5.92 -22.77
N HIS A 35 15.07 -5.29 -21.60
CA HIS A 35 13.96 -4.39 -21.36
C HIS A 35 14.40 -2.95 -21.65
N SER A 36 13.94 -2.38 -22.76
CA SER A 36 14.45 -1.09 -23.26
C SER A 36 14.14 0.11 -22.36
N GLU A 37 12.98 0.12 -21.70
CA GLU A 37 12.57 1.24 -20.82
C GLU A 37 13.29 1.19 -19.45
N TRP A 38 13.72 0.00 -19.01
CA TRP A 38 14.35 -0.19 -17.69
C TRP A 38 15.86 -0.40 -17.77
N ASP A 39 16.43 -0.40 -18.98
CA ASP A 39 17.82 -0.74 -19.27
C ASP A 39 18.29 -2.01 -18.51
N SER A 40 17.46 -3.05 -18.56
CA SER A 40 17.58 -4.24 -17.72
C SER A 40 17.60 -5.52 -18.54
N LYS A 41 17.94 -6.64 -17.90
CA LYS A 41 17.92 -7.98 -18.49
C LYS A 41 16.67 -8.75 -18.11
N ILE A 42 16.16 -9.57 -19.03
CA ILE A 42 14.97 -10.39 -18.83
C ILE A 42 15.38 -11.85 -18.63
N PHE A 43 14.93 -12.45 -17.52
CA PHE A 43 15.17 -13.85 -17.21
C PHE A 43 14.61 -14.77 -18.29
N ASN A 44 15.28 -15.90 -18.50
CA ASN A 44 14.77 -16.95 -19.36
C ASN A 44 14.07 -18.02 -18.51
N TYR A 45 12.78 -17.80 -18.23
CA TYR A 45 11.97 -18.67 -17.36
C TYR A 45 11.82 -20.11 -17.90
N LEU A 46 12.16 -20.37 -19.16
CA LEU A 46 12.22 -21.72 -19.73
C LEU A 46 13.39 -22.56 -19.23
N LYS A 47 14.45 -21.92 -18.72
CA LYS A 47 15.64 -22.65 -18.31
C LYS A 47 15.44 -23.23 -16.92
N TYR A 48 15.67 -24.54 -16.83
CA TYR A 48 15.55 -25.27 -15.59
C TYR A 48 16.37 -24.66 -14.45
N GLU A 49 17.63 -24.31 -14.68
CA GLU A 49 18.48 -23.71 -13.65
C GLU A 49 18.07 -22.27 -13.27
N VAL A 50 17.38 -21.56 -14.17
CA VAL A 50 16.73 -20.26 -13.83
C VAL A 50 15.51 -20.49 -12.94
N LEU A 51 14.67 -21.47 -13.25
CA LEU A 51 13.55 -21.86 -12.37
C LEU A 51 14.06 -22.30 -11.00
N ARG A 52 15.09 -23.14 -10.95
CA ARG A 52 15.74 -23.56 -9.70
C ARG A 52 16.22 -22.35 -8.90
N PHE A 53 16.92 -21.41 -9.54
CA PHE A 53 17.41 -20.19 -8.91
C PHE A 53 16.29 -19.35 -8.32
N LEU A 54 15.28 -19.01 -9.12
CA LEU A 54 14.17 -18.15 -8.71
C LEU A 54 13.28 -18.81 -7.63
N LEU A 55 12.96 -20.09 -7.76
CA LEU A 55 12.18 -20.84 -6.75
C LEU A 55 12.96 -21.03 -5.46
N SER A 56 14.27 -21.28 -5.54
CA SER A 56 15.13 -21.34 -4.35
C SER A 56 15.26 -19.98 -3.69
N ASN A 57 15.27 -18.88 -4.45
CA ASN A 57 15.25 -17.52 -3.91
C ASN A 57 13.96 -17.25 -3.13
N VAL A 58 12.80 -17.67 -3.65
CA VAL A 58 11.51 -17.62 -2.93
C VAL A 58 11.60 -18.35 -1.59
N LYS A 59 12.07 -19.61 -1.59
CA LYS A 59 12.18 -20.41 -0.36
C LYS A 59 13.21 -19.82 0.62
N TRP A 60 14.34 -19.33 0.13
CA TRP A 60 15.38 -18.67 0.93
C TRP A 60 14.80 -17.52 1.76
N TRP A 61 14.03 -16.62 1.14
CA TRP A 61 13.44 -15.49 1.86
C TRP A 61 12.36 -15.92 2.87
N LEU A 62 11.61 -16.99 2.58
CA LEU A 62 10.62 -17.54 3.50
C LEU A 62 11.24 -18.28 4.70
N GLU A 63 12.37 -18.98 4.52
CA GLU A 63 13.00 -19.78 5.59
C GLU A 63 13.99 -18.96 6.43
N GLU A 64 14.89 -18.20 5.79
CA GLU A 64 15.99 -17.54 6.50
C GLU A 64 15.60 -16.20 7.10
N TYR A 65 14.80 -15.43 6.37
CA TYR A 65 14.32 -14.12 6.80
C TYR A 65 12.88 -14.17 7.31
N GLN A 66 12.23 -15.33 7.16
CA GLN A 66 10.94 -15.63 7.75
C GLN A 66 9.81 -14.68 7.35
N PHE A 67 9.92 -14.05 6.16
CA PHE A 67 8.87 -13.20 5.61
C PHE A 67 7.53 -13.94 5.50
N ASP A 68 6.44 -13.21 5.75
CA ASP A 68 5.05 -13.72 5.67
C ASP A 68 4.46 -13.64 4.26
N GLY A 69 5.27 -13.37 3.25
CA GLY A 69 4.82 -13.28 1.86
C GLY A 69 5.53 -12.22 1.05
N PHE A 70 5.03 -12.04 -0.18
CA PHE A 70 5.70 -11.27 -1.22
C PHE A 70 4.76 -10.37 -1.99
N ARG A 71 5.25 -9.19 -2.38
CA ARG A 71 4.72 -8.46 -3.53
C ARG A 71 5.63 -8.74 -4.71
N PHE A 72 5.10 -9.28 -5.80
CA PHE A 72 5.86 -9.49 -7.02
C PHE A 72 5.75 -8.24 -7.90
N ASP A 73 6.90 -7.63 -8.18
CA ASP A 73 6.98 -6.37 -8.90
C ASP A 73 7.14 -6.59 -10.40
N GLY A 74 6.56 -5.69 -11.19
CA GLY A 74 6.66 -5.73 -12.65
C GLY A 74 5.93 -6.91 -13.30
N ILE A 75 4.86 -7.43 -12.68
CA ILE A 75 4.12 -8.59 -13.22
C ILE A 75 3.62 -8.31 -14.64
N THR A 76 3.12 -7.13 -14.95
CA THR A 76 2.72 -6.80 -16.34
C THR A 76 3.87 -6.98 -17.34
N SER A 77 5.12 -6.68 -16.95
CA SER A 77 6.29 -6.89 -17.82
C SER A 77 6.58 -8.38 -18.04
N MET A 78 6.25 -9.21 -17.06
CA MET A 78 6.35 -10.66 -17.16
C MET A 78 5.25 -11.26 -18.02
N LEU A 79 3.99 -10.83 -17.84
CA LEU A 79 2.82 -11.45 -18.49
C LEU A 79 2.83 -11.30 -20.02
N TYR A 80 3.54 -10.31 -20.56
CA TYR A 80 3.51 -10.00 -21.99
C TYR A 80 4.91 -9.88 -22.59
N GLN A 81 5.08 -10.40 -23.80
CA GLN A 81 6.30 -10.23 -24.60
C GLN A 81 6.55 -8.75 -24.94
N SER A 82 5.49 -7.96 -25.09
CA SER A 82 5.58 -6.49 -25.23
C SER A 82 5.85 -5.75 -23.92
N HIS A 83 5.86 -6.46 -22.80
CA HIS A 83 5.98 -5.91 -21.44
C HIS A 83 4.88 -4.91 -21.06
N GLY A 84 3.77 -4.90 -21.80
CA GLY A 84 2.70 -3.89 -21.67
C GLY A 84 3.09 -2.50 -22.21
N ILE A 85 4.27 -2.33 -22.79
CA ILE A 85 4.77 -1.03 -23.26
C ILE A 85 3.93 -0.55 -24.45
N GLY A 86 3.37 0.65 -24.33
CA GLY A 86 2.54 1.26 -25.37
C GLY A 86 1.20 0.55 -25.59
N LYS A 87 0.79 -0.35 -24.69
CA LYS A 87 -0.50 -1.04 -24.73
C LYS A 87 -1.52 -0.33 -23.86
N GLY A 88 -2.77 -0.31 -24.32
CA GLY A 88 -3.93 0.05 -23.51
C GLY A 88 -4.82 -1.17 -23.36
N TYR A 89 -5.22 -1.49 -22.14
CA TYR A 89 -6.10 -2.61 -21.84
C TYR A 89 -7.54 -2.11 -21.73
N THR A 90 -8.39 -2.52 -22.66
CA THR A 90 -9.80 -2.11 -22.71
C THR A 90 -10.70 -3.06 -21.91
N GLY A 91 -10.17 -4.22 -21.52
CA GLY A 91 -10.91 -5.32 -20.91
C GLY A 91 -11.34 -6.39 -21.91
N GLY A 92 -10.95 -6.27 -23.18
CA GLY A 92 -11.18 -7.31 -24.19
C GLY A 92 -10.28 -8.51 -23.95
N TYR A 93 -10.85 -9.72 -23.85
CA TYR A 93 -10.08 -10.90 -23.39
C TYR A 93 -8.94 -11.30 -24.34
N HIS A 94 -9.08 -10.97 -25.63
CA HIS A 94 -8.02 -11.15 -26.64
C HIS A 94 -6.74 -10.35 -26.37
N GLU A 95 -6.80 -9.30 -25.56
CA GLU A 95 -5.64 -8.49 -25.14
C GLU A 95 -4.80 -9.22 -24.09
N TYR A 96 -5.40 -10.15 -23.33
CA TYR A 96 -4.74 -10.89 -22.25
C TYR A 96 -4.29 -12.29 -22.68
N PHE A 97 -5.08 -12.95 -23.53
CA PHE A 97 -4.87 -14.36 -23.94
C PHE A 97 -4.45 -14.48 -25.42
N GLY A 98 -3.79 -13.46 -25.96
CA GLY A 98 -3.31 -13.42 -27.34
C GLY A 98 -1.84 -13.89 -27.49
N PRO A 99 -1.29 -13.82 -28.71
CA PRO A 99 0.12 -14.18 -28.98
C PRO A 99 1.16 -13.35 -28.22
N ASP A 100 0.75 -12.22 -27.67
CA ASP A 100 1.59 -11.33 -26.85
C ASP A 100 1.79 -11.87 -25.43
N ALA A 101 1.01 -12.86 -25.00
CA ALA A 101 1.16 -13.48 -23.68
C ALA A 101 2.48 -14.27 -23.59
N ASP A 102 3.22 -14.10 -22.50
CA ASP A 102 4.44 -14.87 -22.22
C ASP A 102 4.10 -16.07 -21.35
N ILE A 103 3.89 -17.21 -22.00
CA ILE A 103 3.50 -18.46 -21.33
C ILE A 103 4.59 -18.96 -20.36
N ASP A 104 5.86 -18.66 -20.64
CA ASP A 104 6.98 -19.17 -19.86
C ASP A 104 7.03 -18.50 -18.49
N SER A 105 6.82 -17.18 -18.47
CA SER A 105 6.69 -16.43 -17.23
C SER A 105 5.43 -16.80 -16.45
N HIS A 106 4.31 -17.09 -17.15
CA HIS A 106 3.07 -17.51 -16.50
C HIS A 106 3.27 -18.79 -15.68
N ILE A 107 3.93 -19.78 -16.27
CA ILE A 107 4.25 -21.05 -15.59
C ILE A 107 5.11 -20.79 -14.36
N TYR A 108 6.15 -19.96 -14.48
CA TYR A 108 7.00 -19.59 -13.34
C TYR A 108 6.18 -18.97 -12.20
N LEU A 109 5.28 -18.03 -12.50
CA LEU A 109 4.43 -17.37 -11.50
C LEU A 109 3.50 -18.37 -10.79
N MET A 110 2.91 -19.31 -11.53
CA MET A 110 2.09 -20.38 -10.96
C MET A 110 2.91 -21.27 -10.02
N LEU A 111 4.11 -21.69 -10.45
CA LEU A 111 5.01 -22.52 -9.64
C LEU A 111 5.48 -21.79 -8.38
N ALA A 112 5.81 -20.50 -8.49
CA ALA A 112 6.23 -19.69 -7.35
C ALA A 112 5.10 -19.55 -6.32
N ASN A 113 3.87 -19.23 -6.74
CA ASN A 113 2.72 -19.13 -5.84
C ASN A 113 2.36 -20.48 -5.20
N ASP A 114 2.35 -21.58 -5.97
CA ASP A 114 2.11 -22.92 -5.42
C ASP A 114 3.18 -23.31 -4.38
N LEU A 115 4.46 -23.03 -4.66
CA LEU A 115 5.55 -23.24 -3.71
C LEU A 115 5.37 -22.43 -2.42
N ILE A 116 5.05 -21.13 -2.53
CA ILE A 116 4.88 -20.24 -1.37
C ILE A 116 3.81 -20.79 -0.43
N HIS A 117 2.62 -21.13 -0.96
CA HIS A 117 1.51 -21.62 -0.16
C HIS A 117 1.71 -23.05 0.37
N ARG A 118 2.57 -23.88 -0.27
CA ARG A 118 2.98 -25.18 0.28
C ARG A 118 3.92 -25.04 1.47
N ILE A 119 4.85 -24.08 1.43
CA ILE A 119 5.80 -23.83 2.53
C ILE A 119 5.09 -23.10 3.68
N VAL A 120 4.34 -22.06 3.36
CA VAL A 120 3.63 -21.21 4.32
C VAL A 120 2.19 -21.02 3.85
N PRO A 121 1.24 -21.86 4.28
CA PRO A 121 -0.16 -21.76 3.84
C PRO A 121 -0.85 -20.42 4.17
N SER A 122 -0.34 -19.69 5.15
CA SER A 122 -0.82 -18.36 5.54
C SER A 122 -0.08 -17.20 4.87
N ALA A 123 0.91 -17.48 4.01
CA ALA A 123 1.64 -16.41 3.34
C ALA A 123 0.72 -15.66 2.39
N VAL A 124 1.01 -14.37 2.20
CA VAL A 124 0.26 -13.53 1.26
C VAL A 124 1.10 -13.18 0.05
N THR A 125 0.57 -13.42 -1.15
CA THR A 125 1.21 -12.96 -2.40
C THR A 125 0.39 -11.88 -3.11
N VAL A 126 1.08 -10.81 -3.52
CA VAL A 126 0.49 -9.64 -4.18
C VAL A 126 1.11 -9.46 -5.57
N GLY A 127 0.28 -9.40 -6.61
CA GLY A 127 0.74 -9.07 -7.97
C GLY A 127 0.66 -7.58 -8.29
N GLU A 128 1.78 -6.96 -8.65
CA GLU A 128 1.83 -5.62 -9.24
C GLU A 128 1.52 -5.69 -10.75
N ASP A 129 0.23 -5.73 -11.07
CA ASP A 129 -0.25 -5.80 -12.44
C ASP A 129 -1.19 -4.63 -12.80
N VAL A 130 -0.74 -3.78 -13.74
CA VAL A 130 -1.50 -2.66 -14.29
C VAL A 130 -2.49 -3.12 -15.36
N SER A 131 -2.22 -4.22 -16.07
CA SER A 131 -3.07 -4.69 -17.17
C SER A 131 -4.46 -5.12 -16.71
N GLY A 132 -4.54 -5.73 -15.54
CA GLY A 132 -5.74 -6.34 -15.01
C GLY A 132 -6.05 -7.71 -15.58
N MET A 133 -5.01 -8.53 -15.71
CA MET A 133 -5.12 -9.90 -16.18
C MET A 133 -6.18 -10.68 -15.40
N PRO A 134 -7.21 -11.23 -16.09
CA PRO A 134 -8.16 -12.13 -15.46
C PRO A 134 -7.46 -13.35 -14.87
N THR A 135 -8.01 -13.89 -13.77
CA THR A 135 -7.53 -15.11 -13.10
C THR A 135 -6.17 -15.00 -12.42
N LEU A 136 -5.57 -13.80 -12.41
CA LEU A 136 -4.31 -13.55 -11.70
C LEU A 136 -4.43 -13.91 -10.22
N CYS A 137 -5.55 -13.55 -9.59
CA CYS A 137 -5.78 -13.81 -8.17
C CYS A 137 -6.72 -15.00 -7.90
N LEU A 138 -6.75 -15.98 -8.81
CA LEU A 138 -7.46 -17.24 -8.58
C LEU A 138 -6.47 -18.37 -8.25
N PRO A 139 -6.90 -19.41 -7.52
CA PRO A 139 -6.04 -20.55 -7.18
C PRO A 139 -5.44 -21.23 -8.42
N VAL A 140 -4.22 -21.73 -8.28
CA VAL A 140 -3.52 -22.48 -9.34
C VAL A 140 -4.33 -23.70 -9.78
N ASP A 141 -4.96 -24.41 -8.84
CA ASP A 141 -5.82 -25.57 -9.11
C ASP A 141 -7.04 -25.25 -9.99
N TRP A 142 -7.42 -23.98 -10.11
CA TRP A 142 -8.51 -23.52 -10.98
C TRP A 142 -8.01 -22.99 -12.33
N GLY A 143 -6.71 -23.08 -12.59
CA GLY A 143 -6.05 -22.48 -13.76
C GLY A 143 -5.74 -20.99 -13.58
N GLY A 144 -5.73 -20.47 -12.36
CA GLY A 144 -5.25 -19.13 -12.04
C GLY A 144 -3.74 -19.08 -11.79
N PHE A 145 -3.22 -17.90 -11.50
CA PHE A 145 -1.78 -17.71 -11.21
C PHE A 145 -1.45 -17.96 -9.73
N GLY A 146 -2.45 -18.02 -8.86
CA GLY A 146 -2.28 -18.29 -7.43
C GLY A 146 -1.94 -17.08 -6.58
N PHE A 147 -2.03 -15.85 -7.09
CA PHE A 147 -1.89 -14.67 -6.24
C PHE A 147 -3.08 -14.51 -5.30
N ASP A 148 -2.85 -14.01 -4.08
CA ASP A 148 -3.96 -13.65 -3.19
C ASP A 148 -4.62 -12.34 -3.59
N TYR A 149 -3.79 -11.34 -3.89
CA TYR A 149 -4.23 -9.98 -4.18
C TYR A 149 -3.53 -9.43 -5.41
N ARG A 150 -4.15 -8.42 -6.02
CA ARG A 150 -3.48 -7.51 -6.95
C ARG A 150 -3.64 -6.06 -6.51
N LEU A 151 -2.75 -5.20 -6.99
CA LEU A 151 -2.84 -3.76 -6.74
C LEU A 151 -3.95 -3.10 -7.60
N ALA A 152 -4.76 -2.24 -6.99
CA ALA A 152 -5.78 -1.44 -7.69
C ALA A 152 -5.18 -0.15 -8.27
N MET A 153 -4.26 -0.29 -9.22
CA MET A 153 -3.38 0.77 -9.72
C MET A 153 -4.12 1.93 -10.43
N ALA A 154 -5.37 1.74 -10.86
CA ALA A 154 -6.17 2.79 -11.50
C ALA A 154 -6.70 3.85 -10.52
N ILE A 155 -6.73 3.54 -9.21
CA ILE A 155 -7.31 4.45 -8.19
C ILE A 155 -6.47 5.72 -8.01
N PRO A 156 -5.13 5.66 -7.81
CA PRO A 156 -4.31 6.85 -7.72
C PRO A 156 -4.35 7.72 -8.99
N ASP A 157 -4.26 7.11 -10.17
CA ASP A 157 -4.31 7.81 -11.46
C ASP A 157 -5.57 8.66 -11.62
N MET A 158 -6.71 8.12 -11.17
CA MET A 158 -7.97 8.85 -11.18
C MET A 158 -7.90 10.11 -10.32
N PHE A 159 -7.41 10.01 -9.08
CA PHE A 159 -7.32 11.18 -8.20
C PHE A 159 -6.31 12.21 -8.70
N ILE A 160 -5.16 11.76 -9.22
CA ILE A 160 -4.16 12.63 -9.85
C ILE A 160 -4.79 13.37 -11.03
N LYS A 161 -5.52 12.67 -11.90
CA LYS A 161 -6.22 13.30 -13.02
C LYS A 161 -7.17 14.39 -12.54
N TYR A 162 -8.03 14.10 -11.55
CA TYR A 162 -8.95 15.09 -10.99
C TYR A 162 -8.23 16.30 -10.40
N LEU A 163 -7.13 16.10 -9.69
CA LEU A 163 -6.39 17.18 -9.03
C LEU A 163 -5.55 18.02 -10.00
N LYS A 164 -4.96 17.38 -11.01
CA LYS A 164 -4.16 18.03 -12.05
C LYS A 164 -5.03 18.87 -13.00
N GLU A 165 -6.17 18.33 -13.42
CA GLU A 165 -7.12 19.05 -14.29
C GLU A 165 -7.83 20.21 -13.55
N ALA A 166 -7.98 20.12 -12.22
CA ALA A 166 -8.55 21.19 -11.38
C ALA A 166 -7.65 22.41 -11.18
N ARG A 167 -6.33 22.22 -11.13
CA ARG A 167 -5.38 23.34 -10.95
C ARG A 167 -5.30 24.29 -12.13
N SER A 168 -5.69 23.85 -13.33
CA SER A 168 -5.69 24.70 -14.52
C SER A 168 -6.63 25.92 -14.41
N CYS A 169 -7.53 25.96 -13.41
CA CYS A 169 -8.43 27.08 -13.16
C CYS A 169 -7.89 28.17 -12.20
N LEU A 170 -6.97 27.86 -11.26
CA LEU A 170 -6.50 28.84 -10.26
C LEU A 170 -5.61 29.93 -10.88
N LEU A 171 -4.87 29.62 -11.94
CA LEU A 171 -4.09 30.60 -12.72
C LEU A 171 -4.97 31.56 -13.56
N LEU A 172 -6.20 31.15 -13.90
CA LEU A 172 -7.14 31.98 -14.68
C LEU A 172 -7.97 32.93 -13.80
N ALA A 173 -8.28 32.55 -12.56
CA ALA A 173 -8.98 33.43 -11.62
C ALA A 173 -8.18 34.71 -11.29
N ALA A 174 -6.84 34.65 -11.27
CA ALA A 174 -5.98 35.82 -11.15
C ALA A 174 -6.06 36.76 -12.37
N CYS A 175 -6.36 36.24 -13.57
CA CYS A 175 -6.52 37.03 -14.80
C CYS A 175 -7.93 37.66 -14.92
N ILE A 176 -8.97 37.02 -14.38
CA ILE A 176 -10.36 37.52 -14.50
C ILE A 176 -10.61 38.78 -13.65
N CYS A 177 -9.79 39.04 -12.62
CA CYS A 177 -9.82 40.33 -11.90
C CYS A 177 -9.31 41.53 -12.72
N SER A 178 -8.67 41.31 -13.87
CA SER A 178 -8.12 42.37 -14.73
C SER A 178 -8.91 42.52 -16.05
N LYS A 179 -10.20 42.89 -15.97
CA LYS A 179 -11.11 43.32 -17.07
C LYS A 179 -10.53 43.29 -18.51
N ARG A 180 -10.23 42.11 -19.05
CA ARG A 180 -9.95 41.89 -20.48
C ARG A 180 -10.64 40.60 -20.90
N LEU A 181 -11.88 40.76 -21.36
CA LEU A 181 -12.57 39.80 -22.20
C LEU A 181 -11.92 39.81 -23.59
N ALA A 182 -11.34 38.69 -24.03
CA ALA A 182 -11.40 38.23 -25.42
C ALA A 182 -10.66 36.89 -25.60
N PHE A 183 -11.38 35.91 -26.14
CA PHE A 183 -10.89 34.79 -26.96
C PHE A 183 -9.79 33.89 -26.37
N LEU A 184 -10.20 32.79 -25.72
CA LEU A 184 -9.43 31.55 -25.69
C LEU A 184 -10.36 30.35 -25.85
N ASP A 185 -9.82 29.36 -26.56
CA ASP A 185 -10.44 28.32 -27.36
C ASP A 185 -11.23 27.25 -26.57
N PHE A 186 -12.28 26.71 -27.19
CA PHE A 186 -13.29 25.79 -26.64
C PHE A 186 -12.82 24.32 -26.63
N ARG A 187 -11.53 24.05 -26.32
CA ARG A 187 -10.95 22.70 -26.41
C ARG A 187 -10.13 22.19 -25.22
N SER A 188 -10.22 22.82 -24.06
CA SER A 188 -9.78 22.21 -22.79
C SER A 188 -10.92 22.31 -21.76
N ARG A 189 -11.59 21.21 -21.47
CA ARG A 189 -12.54 21.13 -20.35
C ARG A 189 -11.72 21.14 -19.06
N GLN A 190 -11.51 22.32 -18.48
CA GLN A 190 -10.85 22.52 -17.18
C GLN A 190 -11.85 22.18 -16.07
N CYS A 191 -11.46 21.37 -15.07
CA CYS A 191 -12.41 20.71 -14.18
C CYS A 191 -12.17 21.11 -12.71
N THR A 192 -12.84 22.12 -12.17
CA THR A 192 -12.82 22.48 -10.72
C THR A 192 -13.37 21.33 -9.86
N ASP A 193 -13.29 21.43 -8.51
CA ASP A 193 -13.94 20.45 -7.60
C ASP A 193 -15.41 20.18 -7.97
N ASP A 194 -16.14 21.20 -8.46
CA ASP A 194 -17.53 21.07 -8.95
C ASP A 194 -17.68 20.16 -10.19
N GLY A 195 -16.59 19.91 -10.92
CA GLY A 195 -16.57 19.02 -12.08
C GLY A 195 -16.18 17.59 -11.74
N TRP A 196 -15.86 17.28 -10.48
CA TRP A 196 -15.64 15.90 -10.05
C TRP A 196 -16.90 15.07 -10.27
N ASN A 197 -16.74 13.90 -10.89
CA ASN A 197 -17.87 13.04 -11.26
C ASN A 197 -17.98 11.91 -10.24
N MET A 198 -19.03 11.94 -9.42
CA MET A 198 -19.22 11.00 -8.31
C MET A 198 -19.40 9.57 -8.83
N GLY A 199 -20.08 9.41 -9.95
CA GLY A 199 -20.30 8.12 -10.60
C GLY A 199 -19.03 7.50 -11.16
N HIS A 200 -18.11 8.30 -11.72
CA HIS A 200 -16.80 7.86 -12.18
C HIS A 200 -15.91 7.48 -11.00
N ILE A 201 -15.89 8.28 -9.92
CA ILE A 201 -15.16 7.93 -8.70
C ILE A 201 -15.63 6.59 -8.14
N VAL A 202 -16.95 6.43 -7.95
CA VAL A 202 -17.53 5.18 -7.48
C VAL A 202 -17.23 4.04 -8.45
N HIS A 203 -17.36 4.27 -9.76
CA HIS A 203 -17.07 3.25 -10.76
C HIS A 203 -15.63 2.77 -10.66
N THR A 204 -14.63 3.67 -10.65
CA THR A 204 -13.21 3.28 -10.54
C THR A 204 -12.92 2.49 -9.26
N LEU A 205 -13.49 2.89 -8.13
CA LEU A 205 -13.28 2.20 -6.84
C LEU A 205 -13.96 0.81 -6.78
N THR A 206 -15.04 0.61 -7.55
CA THR A 206 -15.85 -0.63 -7.51
C THR A 206 -15.71 -1.51 -8.75
N ASN A 207 -15.06 -1.03 -9.81
CA ASN A 207 -14.85 -1.75 -11.06
C ASN A 207 -13.70 -2.77 -10.91
N ARG A 208 -13.99 -3.82 -10.17
CA ARG A 208 -13.09 -4.94 -9.89
C ARG A 208 -13.80 -6.27 -10.09
N ARG A 209 -13.02 -7.34 -10.22
CA ARG A 209 -13.53 -8.69 -10.47
C ARG A 209 -13.94 -9.29 -9.12
N TYR A 210 -15.21 -9.70 -9.00
CA TYR A 210 -15.79 -10.09 -7.71
C TYR A 210 -15.05 -11.24 -6.98
N MET A 211 -14.46 -12.17 -7.74
CA MET A 211 -13.75 -13.33 -7.19
C MET A 211 -12.25 -13.10 -6.94
N GLU A 212 -11.74 -11.90 -7.23
CA GLU A 212 -10.32 -11.57 -7.14
C GLU A 212 -10.14 -10.41 -6.17
N LYS A 213 -9.39 -10.63 -5.09
CA LYS A 213 -9.17 -9.62 -4.05
C LYS A 213 -8.21 -8.54 -4.57
N VAL A 214 -8.47 -7.28 -4.21
CA VAL A 214 -7.58 -6.17 -4.58
C VAL A 214 -7.15 -5.35 -3.38
N ILE A 215 -5.91 -4.86 -3.41
CA ILE A 215 -5.39 -3.90 -2.44
C ILE A 215 -5.55 -2.50 -3.03
N ALA A 216 -6.29 -1.65 -2.32
CA ALA A 216 -6.56 -0.28 -2.72
C ALA A 216 -5.64 0.70 -1.99
N TYR A 217 -5.23 1.76 -2.67
CA TYR A 217 -4.40 2.82 -2.11
C TYR A 217 -4.69 4.12 -2.85
N ALA A 218 -4.61 5.23 -2.13
CA ALA A 218 -4.92 6.56 -2.67
C ALA A 218 -3.75 7.15 -3.46
N GLU A 219 -2.53 6.78 -3.07
CA GLU A 219 -1.27 7.20 -3.68
C GLU A 219 -0.17 6.16 -3.39
N SER A 220 0.83 6.04 -4.26
CA SER A 220 1.95 5.07 -4.21
C SER A 220 3.30 5.75 -3.93
N HIS A 221 4.34 4.91 -3.80
CA HIS A 221 5.72 5.37 -3.75
C HIS A 221 6.16 6.11 -5.03
N ASP A 222 5.68 5.72 -6.22
CA ASP A 222 6.00 6.41 -7.48
C ASP A 222 5.65 7.90 -7.45
N GLN A 223 4.50 8.21 -6.86
CA GLN A 223 4.00 9.58 -6.77
C GLN A 223 4.70 10.40 -5.69
N ALA A 224 5.33 9.71 -4.73
CA ALA A 224 6.20 10.32 -3.76
C ALA A 224 7.60 10.64 -4.34
N ILE A 225 8.03 9.98 -5.43
CA ILE A 225 9.34 10.20 -6.05
C ILE A 225 9.35 11.49 -6.90
N VAL A 226 10.53 12.11 -7.01
CA VAL A 226 10.79 13.30 -7.81
C VAL A 226 10.24 13.15 -9.24
N GLY A 227 9.45 14.12 -9.67
CA GLY A 227 8.80 14.10 -10.99
C GLY A 227 7.28 14.06 -10.92
N ASP A 228 6.72 13.65 -9.78
CA ASP A 228 5.29 13.80 -9.47
C ASP A 228 5.07 14.53 -8.13
N LYS A 229 3.84 14.51 -7.62
CA LYS A 229 3.43 15.11 -6.36
C LYS A 229 2.61 14.13 -5.53
N THR A 230 2.83 14.10 -4.23
CA THR A 230 1.94 13.45 -3.27
C THR A 230 0.54 14.05 -3.30
N LEU A 231 -0.45 13.33 -2.81
CA LEU A 231 -1.84 13.80 -2.67
C LEU A 231 -1.90 15.11 -1.88
N ALA A 232 -1.16 15.19 -0.77
CA ALA A 232 -1.05 16.40 0.04
C ALA A 232 -0.50 17.59 -0.78
N PHE A 233 0.54 17.35 -1.58
CA PHE A 233 1.18 18.40 -2.39
C PHE A 233 0.35 18.78 -3.64
N TRP A 234 -0.44 17.86 -4.20
CA TRP A 234 -1.48 18.15 -5.18
C TRP A 234 -2.63 18.99 -4.61
N LEU A 235 -2.95 18.83 -3.33
CA LEU A 235 -4.01 19.56 -2.68
C LEU A 235 -3.58 20.97 -2.24
N MET A 236 -2.36 21.12 -1.70
CA MET A 236 -1.94 22.34 -0.99
C MET A 236 -0.77 23.10 -1.63
N ASP A 237 0.07 22.45 -2.47
CA ASP A 237 1.27 23.04 -3.09
C ASP A 237 2.18 23.80 -2.09
N ALA A 238 2.79 24.89 -2.54
CA ALA A 238 3.60 25.82 -1.76
C ALA A 238 2.94 26.35 -0.48
N GLU A 239 1.60 26.34 -0.36
CA GLU A 239 0.96 26.73 0.91
C GLU A 239 1.22 25.74 2.04
N MET A 240 1.71 24.52 1.76
CA MET A 240 2.19 23.61 2.81
C MET A 240 3.36 24.21 3.61
N TYR A 241 4.24 25.00 2.98
CA TYR A 241 5.42 25.54 3.66
C TYR A 241 5.11 26.73 4.56
N THR A 242 3.99 27.41 4.36
CA THR A 242 3.63 28.65 5.08
C THR A 242 2.35 28.52 5.90
N GLY A 243 1.44 27.62 5.50
CA GLY A 243 0.10 27.46 6.07
C GLY A 243 -0.07 26.26 7.01
N MET A 244 0.98 25.46 7.26
CA MET A 244 0.88 24.27 8.13
C MET A 244 1.09 24.56 9.62
N SER A 245 1.43 25.79 10.02
CA SER A 245 1.60 26.17 11.43
C SER A 245 0.28 26.60 12.09
N VAL A 246 -0.08 25.96 13.21
CA VAL A 246 -1.26 26.36 13.99
C VAL A 246 -1.01 27.62 14.83
N PHE A 247 0.25 28.02 15.01
CA PHE A 247 0.62 29.21 15.79
C PHE A 247 0.59 30.49 14.95
N THR A 248 1.33 30.51 13.84
CA THR A 248 1.45 31.69 12.95
C THR A 248 0.24 31.88 12.06
N SER A 249 -0.58 30.84 11.88
CA SER A 249 -1.84 30.91 11.15
C SER A 249 -2.89 30.10 11.90
N PRO A 250 -3.51 30.64 12.97
CA PRO A 250 -4.47 29.89 13.79
C PRO A 250 -5.67 29.36 12.99
N GLN A 251 -6.10 30.10 11.96
CA GLN A 251 -7.04 29.61 10.97
C GLN A 251 -6.27 29.19 9.71
N PRO A 252 -6.53 28.00 9.16
CA PRO A 252 -5.94 27.60 7.90
C PRO A 252 -6.41 28.52 6.76
N SER A 253 -5.58 28.68 5.73
CA SER A 253 -6.04 29.27 4.47
C SER A 253 -7.11 28.38 3.85
N MET A 254 -7.90 28.90 2.91
CA MET A 254 -8.88 28.08 2.19
C MET A 254 -8.24 26.89 1.43
N CYS A 255 -6.99 27.04 1.00
CA CYS A 255 -6.24 25.99 0.31
C CYS A 255 -5.85 24.88 1.29
N VAL A 256 -5.29 25.24 2.44
CA VAL A 256 -4.91 24.27 3.49
C VAL A 256 -6.16 23.60 4.07
N ASP A 257 -7.23 24.36 4.35
CA ASP A 257 -8.51 23.82 4.83
C ASP A 257 -9.12 22.79 3.86
N ARG A 258 -9.12 23.12 2.55
CA ARG A 258 -9.51 22.19 1.49
C ARG A 258 -8.61 20.95 1.47
N GLY A 259 -7.30 21.13 1.61
CA GLY A 259 -6.34 20.03 1.59
C GLY A 259 -6.49 19.08 2.77
N LEU A 260 -6.65 19.63 3.98
CA LEU A 260 -6.95 18.86 5.19
C LEU A 260 -8.20 17.98 4.99
N ALA A 261 -9.30 18.59 4.53
CA ALA A 261 -10.56 17.88 4.34
C ALA A 261 -10.49 16.79 3.26
N LEU A 262 -10.04 17.14 2.05
CA LEU A 262 -10.06 16.21 0.92
C LEU A 262 -9.05 15.06 1.09
N HIS A 263 -7.89 15.29 1.70
CA HIS A 263 -6.92 14.22 1.97
C HIS A 263 -7.53 13.11 2.83
N LYS A 264 -8.18 13.48 3.95
CA LYS A 264 -8.88 12.55 4.84
C LYS A 264 -10.03 11.83 4.12
N MET A 265 -10.86 12.58 3.40
CA MET A 265 -12.01 12.01 2.69
C MET A 265 -11.60 11.02 1.59
N ILE A 266 -10.55 11.33 0.82
CA ILE A 266 -10.06 10.46 -0.25
C ILE A 266 -9.53 9.17 0.35
N ARG A 267 -8.68 9.24 1.38
CA ARG A 267 -8.12 8.05 2.04
C ARG A 267 -9.21 7.15 2.63
N LEU A 268 -10.18 7.72 3.35
CA LEU A 268 -11.31 6.97 3.90
C LEU A 268 -12.18 6.34 2.82
N LEU A 269 -12.47 7.06 1.73
CA LEU A 269 -13.25 6.53 0.62
C LEU A 269 -12.53 5.37 -0.07
N VAL A 270 -11.21 5.47 -0.26
CA VAL A 270 -10.39 4.41 -0.85
C VAL A 270 -10.34 3.18 0.05
N LEU A 271 -10.10 3.36 1.36
CA LEU A 271 -10.12 2.27 2.34
C LEU A 271 -11.47 1.53 2.31
N ALA A 272 -12.58 2.28 2.40
CA ALA A 272 -13.89 1.69 2.59
C ALA A 272 -14.55 1.13 1.32
N LEU A 273 -14.21 1.66 0.14
CA LEU A 273 -14.86 1.28 -1.12
C LEU A 273 -13.91 0.61 -2.12
N GLY A 274 -12.61 0.85 -2.03
CA GLY A 274 -11.63 0.55 -3.08
C GLY A 274 -11.20 -0.91 -3.21
N GLY A 275 -11.26 -1.73 -2.16
CA GLY A 275 -10.73 -3.09 -2.21
C GLY A 275 -11.09 -4.00 -1.04
N GLU A 276 -10.36 -5.11 -0.95
CA GLU A 276 -10.32 -6.12 0.12
C GLU A 276 -9.02 -6.03 0.92
N GLY A 277 -8.20 -5.02 0.62
CA GLY A 277 -7.03 -4.63 1.40
C GLY A 277 -6.71 -3.16 1.19
N TYR A 278 -5.88 -2.61 2.06
CA TYR A 278 -5.45 -1.21 1.99
C TYR A 278 -3.94 -1.07 2.07
N LEU A 279 -3.37 -0.18 1.28
CA LEU A 279 -1.94 0.14 1.32
C LEU A 279 -1.73 1.62 1.55
N ASN A 280 -0.73 1.93 2.39
CA ASN A 280 -0.20 3.27 2.57
C ASN A 280 1.32 3.26 2.45
N PHE A 281 1.86 4.20 1.67
CA PHE A 281 3.29 4.43 1.57
C PHE A 281 3.79 5.40 2.64
N MET A 282 4.94 5.10 3.23
CA MET A 282 5.46 5.79 4.41
C MET A 282 5.54 7.32 4.31
N GLY A 283 4.92 7.98 5.28
CA GLY A 283 4.80 9.43 5.38
C GLY A 283 3.52 10.01 4.76
N ASN A 284 2.88 9.30 3.83
CA ASN A 284 1.66 9.81 3.19
C ASN A 284 0.47 9.83 4.18
N GLU A 285 0.49 9.00 5.22
CA GLU A 285 -0.49 8.98 6.32
C GLU A 285 -0.65 10.33 7.02
N PHE A 286 0.45 11.06 7.18
CA PHE A 286 0.41 12.41 7.74
C PHE A 286 0.57 13.51 6.68
N GLY A 287 0.43 13.19 5.40
CA GLY A 287 0.56 14.15 4.31
C GLY A 287 1.96 14.78 4.24
N HIS A 288 3.02 13.95 4.29
CA HIS A 288 4.41 14.39 4.21
C HIS A 288 4.62 15.37 3.04
N PRO A 289 5.27 16.53 3.27
CA PRO A 289 5.51 17.53 2.24
C PRO A 289 6.61 17.10 1.26
N GLU A 290 6.90 17.93 0.26
CA GLU A 290 8.01 17.70 -0.69
C GLU A 290 7.84 16.38 -1.49
N TRP A 291 8.96 15.72 -1.77
CA TRP A 291 9.06 14.48 -2.53
C TRP A 291 10.28 13.68 -2.03
N ILE A 292 10.44 12.46 -2.53
CA ILE A 292 11.61 11.59 -2.38
C ILE A 292 12.51 11.81 -3.60
N ASP A 293 13.79 12.08 -3.36
CA ASP A 293 14.80 12.12 -4.42
C ASP A 293 16.04 11.40 -3.90
N PHE A 294 16.42 10.32 -4.57
CA PHE A 294 17.60 9.55 -4.22
C PHE A 294 18.87 10.26 -4.70
N PRO A 295 20.02 10.08 -4.02
CA PRO A 295 21.29 10.65 -4.48
C PRO A 295 21.63 10.21 -5.90
N ARG A 296 21.80 11.17 -6.80
CA ARG A 296 22.15 10.93 -8.21
C ARG A 296 22.96 12.09 -8.80
N PRO A 297 23.65 11.91 -9.93
CA PRO A 297 24.47 12.98 -10.53
C PRO A 297 23.72 14.30 -10.73
N GLU A 298 22.43 14.24 -11.11
CA GLU A 298 21.62 15.41 -11.43
C GLU A 298 21.31 16.29 -10.21
N ASN A 299 21.24 15.70 -9.01
CA ASN A 299 21.02 16.43 -7.75
C ASN A 299 22.30 16.60 -6.92
N GLY A 300 23.47 16.33 -7.52
CA GLY A 300 24.76 16.47 -6.86
C GLY A 300 24.97 15.46 -5.72
N TRP A 301 24.41 14.25 -5.84
CA TRP A 301 24.44 13.20 -4.81
C TRP A 301 23.82 13.65 -3.48
N SER A 302 22.78 14.47 -3.55
CA SER A 302 22.11 14.99 -2.36
C SER A 302 21.28 13.91 -1.68
N HIS A 303 21.47 13.76 -0.37
CA HIS A 303 20.61 12.95 0.50
C HIS A 303 19.46 13.76 1.10
N HIS A 304 19.32 15.05 0.76
CA HIS A 304 18.40 15.96 1.44
C HIS A 304 16.93 15.53 1.37
N HIS A 305 16.50 14.94 0.26
CA HIS A 305 15.13 14.44 0.06
C HIS A 305 15.03 12.91 0.17
N CYS A 306 16.14 12.19 0.35
CA CYS A 306 16.17 10.76 0.61
C CYS A 306 15.96 10.48 2.11
N ARG A 307 14.87 11.01 2.66
CA ARG A 307 14.51 10.92 4.08
C ARG A 307 13.00 11.03 4.31
N ARG A 308 12.58 10.70 5.53
CA ARG A 308 11.24 11.01 6.08
C ARG A 308 11.35 11.94 7.28
N ARG A 309 10.42 12.87 7.42
CA ARG A 309 10.33 13.84 8.53
C ARG A 309 9.19 13.51 9.48
N TRP A 310 9.40 12.47 10.28
CA TRP A 310 8.47 12.05 11.33
C TRP A 310 8.21 13.15 12.36
N ASP A 311 9.22 14.00 12.59
CA ASP A 311 9.12 15.17 13.47
C ASP A 311 7.99 16.12 13.09
N LEU A 312 7.56 16.17 11.82
CA LEU A 312 6.45 17.02 11.40
C LEU A 312 5.11 16.54 11.94
N ALA A 313 4.90 15.23 12.02
CA ALA A 313 3.69 14.61 12.55
C ALA A 313 3.63 14.71 14.09
N GLU A 314 4.80 14.64 14.74
CA GLU A 314 4.97 14.74 16.21
C GLU A 314 4.86 16.20 16.71
N ASP A 315 5.08 17.22 15.87
CA ASP A 315 5.08 18.62 16.30
C ASP A 315 3.66 19.19 16.49
N GLU A 316 3.31 19.46 17.75
CA GLU A 316 2.05 20.06 18.17
C GLU A 316 1.76 21.45 17.59
N LEU A 317 2.78 22.17 17.11
CA LEU A 317 2.63 23.47 16.47
C LEU A 317 2.33 23.38 14.97
N LEU A 318 2.31 22.15 14.41
CA LEU A 318 2.01 21.89 13.00
C LEU A 318 0.69 21.15 12.80
N ARG A 319 0.17 21.23 11.58
CA ARG A 319 -1.10 20.61 11.16
C ARG A 319 -0.97 19.17 10.70
N TYR A 320 0.25 18.63 10.52
CA TYR A 320 0.44 17.24 10.08
C TYR A 320 -0.11 16.23 11.09
N LYS A 321 -0.04 16.55 12.38
CA LYS A 321 -0.67 15.77 13.47
C LYS A 321 -2.15 15.48 13.23
N PHE A 322 -2.88 16.38 12.54
CA PHE A 322 -4.29 16.20 12.25
C PHE A 322 -4.55 15.05 11.25
N PHE A 323 -3.62 14.83 10.32
CA PHE A 323 -3.67 13.70 9.40
C PHE A 323 -3.33 12.40 10.12
N GLN A 324 -2.25 12.39 10.90
CA GLN A 324 -1.84 11.25 11.72
C GLN A 324 -2.97 10.80 12.66
N SER A 325 -3.56 11.76 13.37
CA SER A 325 -4.72 11.58 14.24
C SER A 325 -5.90 10.91 13.54
N PHE A 326 -6.17 11.32 12.29
CA PHE A 326 -7.26 10.78 11.50
C PHE A 326 -6.96 9.37 11.01
N GLU A 327 -5.74 9.11 10.56
CA GLU A 327 -5.31 7.78 10.12
C GLU A 327 -5.49 6.76 11.25
N GLU A 328 -5.04 7.08 12.46
CA GLU A 328 -5.16 6.20 13.63
C GLU A 328 -6.63 5.84 13.94
N LEU A 329 -7.55 6.81 13.91
CA LEU A 329 -8.99 6.51 14.10
C LEU A 329 -9.54 5.69 12.93
N MET A 330 -9.16 6.02 11.70
CA MET A 330 -9.61 5.29 10.52
C MET A 330 -9.22 3.82 10.60
N GLN A 331 -7.99 3.52 11.02
CA GLN A 331 -7.51 2.16 11.23
C GLN A 331 -8.17 1.47 12.42
N ALA A 332 -8.42 2.19 13.53
CA ALA A 332 -9.16 1.66 14.67
C ALA A 332 -10.62 1.30 14.31
N CYS A 333 -11.24 2.10 13.45
CA CYS A 333 -12.58 1.83 12.93
C CYS A 333 -12.59 0.54 12.10
N GLU A 334 -11.60 0.34 11.21
CA GLU A 334 -11.47 -0.93 10.48
C GLU A 334 -11.19 -2.11 11.43
N ASN A 335 -10.33 -1.97 12.44
CA ASN A 335 -10.09 -3.01 13.45
C ASN A 335 -11.38 -3.46 14.15
N ARG A 336 -12.26 -2.50 14.45
CA ARG A 336 -13.51 -2.76 15.19
C ARG A 336 -14.58 -3.41 14.33
N PHE A 337 -14.71 -2.97 13.08
CA PHE A 337 -15.85 -3.31 12.23
C PHE A 337 -15.50 -4.24 11.05
N SER A 338 -14.21 -4.48 10.78
CA SER A 338 -13.68 -5.35 9.72
C SER A 338 -14.38 -5.16 8.36
N PHE A 339 -14.64 -3.90 7.98
CA PHE A 339 -15.47 -3.59 6.82
C PHE A 339 -14.72 -3.77 5.50
N VAL A 340 -13.38 -3.67 5.48
CA VAL A 340 -12.58 -3.90 4.27
C VAL A 340 -12.79 -5.31 3.72
N ASN A 341 -12.91 -6.33 4.59
CA ASN A 341 -13.17 -7.71 4.17
C ASN A 341 -14.66 -8.07 4.09
N ALA A 342 -15.57 -7.13 4.35
CA ALA A 342 -16.99 -7.44 4.36
C ALA A 342 -17.53 -7.73 2.95
N HIS A 343 -18.24 -8.86 2.80
CA HIS A 343 -18.94 -9.21 1.57
C HIS A 343 -20.03 -8.20 1.19
N HIS A 344 -20.67 -7.58 2.19
CA HIS A 344 -21.70 -6.57 1.93
C HIS A 344 -21.06 -5.27 1.45
N GLN A 345 -21.34 -4.90 0.20
CA GLN A 345 -21.03 -3.60 -0.35
C GLN A 345 -22.23 -3.12 -1.19
N TYR A 346 -22.75 -1.94 -0.89
CA TYR A 346 -23.88 -1.38 -1.63
C TYR A 346 -23.83 0.13 -1.73
N VAL A 347 -23.67 0.68 -2.95
CA VAL A 347 -23.72 2.12 -3.17
C VAL A 347 -25.15 2.57 -3.38
N SER A 348 -25.74 3.24 -2.39
CA SER A 348 -27.12 3.71 -2.44
C SER A 348 -27.25 5.03 -3.22
N LYS A 349 -26.25 5.92 -3.14
CA LYS A 349 -26.30 7.22 -3.81
C LYS A 349 -24.93 7.66 -4.34
N LYS A 350 -24.95 8.26 -5.53
CA LYS A 350 -23.83 8.93 -6.21
C LYS A 350 -24.38 10.16 -6.92
N ASP A 351 -24.68 11.19 -6.14
CA ASP A 351 -25.35 12.40 -6.61
C ASP A 351 -24.36 13.40 -7.22
N GLU A 352 -24.49 13.64 -8.51
CA GLU A 352 -23.60 14.55 -9.25
C GLU A 352 -23.88 16.03 -8.96
N MET A 353 -25.10 16.39 -8.59
CA MET A 353 -25.45 17.78 -8.32
C MET A 353 -25.03 18.16 -6.91
N ASP A 354 -25.37 17.31 -5.95
CA ASP A 354 -25.02 17.52 -4.55
C ASP A 354 -23.59 17.13 -4.22
N LYS A 355 -22.90 16.42 -5.13
CA LYS A 355 -21.55 15.87 -4.92
C LYS A 355 -21.52 14.95 -3.69
N VAL A 356 -22.55 14.13 -3.54
CA VAL A 356 -22.73 13.24 -2.39
C VAL A 356 -22.55 11.78 -2.81
N ILE A 357 -21.77 11.03 -2.04
CA ILE A 357 -21.61 9.59 -2.19
C ILE A 357 -22.07 8.92 -0.89
N ILE A 358 -23.06 8.03 -0.99
CA ILE A 358 -23.55 7.21 0.13
C ILE A 358 -23.42 5.74 -0.23
N PHE A 359 -22.84 4.95 0.66
CA PHE A 359 -22.77 3.51 0.50
C PHE A 359 -22.74 2.79 1.84
N GLU A 360 -22.97 1.49 1.78
CA GLU A 360 -22.84 0.56 2.89
C GLU A 360 -21.66 -0.38 2.62
N ARG A 361 -20.85 -0.63 3.64
CA ARG A 361 -19.80 -1.65 3.64
C ARG A 361 -19.82 -2.36 4.99
N GLY A 362 -20.04 -3.68 4.97
CA GLY A 362 -20.31 -4.43 6.19
C GLY A 362 -21.57 -3.93 6.89
N GLU A 363 -21.43 -3.57 8.18
CA GLU A 363 -22.54 -3.05 8.98
C GLU A 363 -22.60 -1.51 9.03
N LEU A 364 -21.67 -0.85 8.34
CA LEU A 364 -21.50 0.59 8.39
C LEU A 364 -22.16 1.29 7.20
N VAL A 365 -22.68 2.49 7.44
CA VAL A 365 -23.15 3.42 6.39
C VAL A 365 -22.16 4.57 6.30
N PHE A 366 -21.63 4.80 5.11
CA PHE A 366 -20.68 5.87 4.83
C PHE A 366 -21.38 6.99 4.07
N ALA A 367 -21.20 8.22 4.52
CA ALA A 367 -21.81 9.41 3.92
C ALA A 367 -20.75 10.48 3.64
N PHE A 368 -20.49 10.75 2.37
CA PHE A 368 -19.51 11.75 1.91
C PHE A 368 -20.19 12.92 1.23
N ASN A 369 -19.82 14.15 1.59
CA ASN A 369 -20.16 15.38 0.88
C ASN A 369 -18.90 16.00 0.27
N PHE A 370 -18.68 15.79 -1.03
CA PHE A 370 -17.57 16.37 -1.80
C PHE A 370 -17.88 17.76 -2.36
N HIS A 371 -19.07 18.32 -2.11
CA HIS A 371 -19.39 19.65 -2.63
C HIS A 371 -18.40 20.67 -2.06
N PRO A 372 -17.84 21.59 -2.86
CA PRO A 372 -16.84 22.53 -2.36
C PRO A 372 -17.37 23.61 -1.41
N CYS A 373 -18.70 23.83 -1.38
CA CYS A 373 -19.34 24.98 -0.71
C CYS A 373 -20.66 24.63 -0.01
N ASN A 374 -21.49 23.75 -0.60
CA ASN A 374 -22.82 23.49 -0.07
C ASN A 374 -22.77 22.54 1.13
N SER A 375 -23.54 22.92 2.15
CA SER A 375 -23.80 22.12 3.34
C SER A 375 -25.28 21.81 3.39
N TYR A 376 -25.63 20.55 3.63
CA TYR A 376 -27.01 20.07 3.54
C TYR A 376 -27.57 19.82 4.93
N LYS A 377 -28.70 20.44 5.25
CA LYS A 377 -29.46 20.15 6.46
C LYS A 377 -30.51 19.10 6.17
N ASP A 378 -30.74 18.19 7.12
CA ASP A 378 -31.75 17.14 7.02
C ASP A 378 -31.62 16.25 5.76
N TYR A 379 -30.38 16.05 5.28
CA TYR A 379 -30.11 15.25 4.10
C TYR A 379 -30.42 13.79 4.38
N GLN A 380 -31.39 13.24 3.66
CA GLN A 380 -31.88 11.89 3.89
C GLN A 380 -31.06 10.87 3.08
N ILE A 381 -30.58 9.84 3.76
CA ILE A 381 -29.75 8.78 3.19
C ILE A 381 -30.36 7.41 3.45
N GLY A 382 -30.35 6.51 2.46
CA GLY A 382 -30.90 5.15 2.62
C GLY A 382 -29.97 4.23 3.42
N THR A 383 -30.54 3.36 4.25
CA THR A 383 -29.84 2.32 5.01
C THR A 383 -30.66 1.02 5.10
N HIS A 384 -29.98 -0.11 5.25
CA HIS A 384 -30.61 -1.39 5.56
C HIS A 384 -31.22 -1.44 6.96
N SER A 385 -30.68 -0.67 7.89
CA SER A 385 -30.95 -0.80 9.32
C SER A 385 -32.28 -0.15 9.71
N ASP A 386 -33.05 -0.86 10.53
CA ASP A 386 -34.30 -0.40 11.14
C ASP A 386 -34.14 0.08 12.59
N GLU A 387 -32.89 0.18 13.07
CA GLU A 387 -32.54 0.67 14.40
C GLU A 387 -31.95 2.09 14.35
N PRO A 388 -31.96 2.84 15.47
CA PRO A 388 -31.26 4.10 15.54
C PRO A 388 -29.76 3.93 15.28
N MET A 389 -29.18 4.86 14.52
CA MET A 389 -27.77 4.83 14.13
C MET A 389 -26.95 5.91 14.84
N ARG A 390 -25.66 5.68 15.05
CA ARG A 390 -24.71 6.61 15.69
C ARG A 390 -23.52 6.87 14.77
N CYS A 391 -22.95 8.07 14.84
CA CYS A 391 -21.70 8.38 14.16
C CYS A 391 -20.53 7.69 14.88
N VAL A 392 -19.69 6.96 14.15
CA VAL A 392 -18.49 6.27 14.65
C VAL A 392 -17.18 6.84 14.11
N LEU A 393 -17.26 7.73 13.13
CA LEU A 393 -16.14 8.49 12.59
C LEU A 393 -16.66 9.76 11.90
N ASP A 394 -16.11 10.91 12.27
CA ASP A 394 -16.42 12.21 11.69
C ASP A 394 -15.14 12.94 11.27
N THR A 395 -15.00 13.19 9.96
CA THR A 395 -13.83 13.92 9.45
C THR A 395 -13.78 15.40 9.86
N ASP A 396 -14.90 16.01 10.28
CA ASP A 396 -15.01 17.43 10.62
C ASP A 396 -14.61 17.74 12.07
N GLU A 397 -14.15 16.75 12.84
CA GLU A 397 -13.69 16.98 14.20
C GLU A 397 -12.43 17.87 14.27
N GLY A 398 -12.31 18.61 15.38
CA GLY A 398 -11.23 19.56 15.61
C GLY A 398 -9.85 18.89 15.71
N ARG A 399 -9.79 17.67 16.28
CA ARG A 399 -8.58 16.85 16.34
C ARG A 399 -8.05 16.41 14.98
N PHE A 400 -8.90 16.50 13.95
CA PHE A 400 -8.51 16.25 12.56
C PHE A 400 -8.36 17.56 11.77
N GLY A 401 -8.34 18.72 12.45
CA GLY A 401 -8.28 20.03 11.81
C GLY A 401 -9.59 20.44 11.12
N GLY A 402 -10.72 19.81 11.45
CA GLY A 402 -12.05 20.17 10.98
C GLY A 402 -12.72 21.28 11.79
N HIS A 403 -13.98 21.58 11.47
CA HIS A 403 -14.71 22.76 11.99
C HIS A 403 -15.65 22.46 13.17
N MET A 404 -15.81 21.18 13.53
CA MET A 404 -16.65 20.67 14.63
C MET A 404 -18.11 21.07 14.50
N ARG A 405 -18.72 20.79 13.33
CA ARG A 405 -20.10 21.21 13.06
C ARG A 405 -21.15 20.12 13.33
N LEU A 406 -20.72 18.94 13.78
CA LEU A 406 -21.52 17.71 13.82
C LEU A 406 -21.83 17.19 15.23
N ASP A 407 -21.71 18.03 16.26
CA ASP A 407 -21.96 17.66 17.66
C ASP A 407 -23.30 16.94 17.90
N TYR A 408 -24.35 17.26 17.12
CA TYR A 408 -25.64 16.56 17.22
C TYR A 408 -25.53 15.05 16.93
N GLY A 409 -24.75 14.66 15.92
CA GLY A 409 -24.55 13.25 15.54
C GLY A 409 -23.67 12.47 16.52
N HIS A 410 -22.93 13.19 17.36
CA HIS A 410 -22.10 12.70 18.47
C HIS A 410 -22.83 12.76 19.82
N GLY A 411 -24.10 13.16 19.86
CA GLY A 411 -24.85 13.26 21.12
C GLY A 411 -26.21 12.57 21.04
N HIS A 412 -26.77 12.45 19.83
CA HIS A 412 -28.08 11.86 19.60
C HIS A 412 -28.05 10.78 18.50
N PRO A 413 -28.75 9.65 18.70
CA PRO A 413 -28.85 8.65 17.66
C PRO A 413 -29.80 9.15 16.56
N PHE A 414 -29.47 8.86 15.31
CA PHE A 414 -30.30 9.14 14.17
C PHE A 414 -31.43 8.12 14.07
N PRO A 415 -32.70 8.51 14.28
CA PRO A 415 -33.80 7.57 14.25
C PRO A 415 -34.07 7.07 12.81
N PRO A 416 -34.45 5.81 12.66
CA PRO A 416 -34.79 5.23 11.36
C PRO A 416 -36.10 5.82 10.83
N LEU A 417 -36.14 6.02 9.51
CA LEU A 417 -37.28 6.52 8.74
C LEU A 417 -37.68 5.49 7.66
N HIS A 418 -38.65 5.85 6.82
CA HIS A 418 -39.10 5.00 5.71
C HIS A 418 -38.03 4.84 4.63
N GLY A 419 -38.15 3.80 3.80
CA GLY A 419 -37.17 3.48 2.77
C GLY A 419 -36.90 4.59 1.74
N LEU A 420 -35.64 4.70 1.33
CA LEU A 420 -35.12 5.64 0.33
C LEU A 420 -34.01 4.94 -0.49
N ASP A 421 -33.79 5.37 -1.75
CA ASP A 421 -32.66 4.92 -2.57
C ASP A 421 -32.52 3.38 -2.69
N LYS A 422 -33.66 2.68 -2.80
CA LYS A 422 -33.78 1.21 -2.83
C LYS A 422 -33.27 0.52 -1.56
N ARG A 423 -33.26 1.23 -0.44
CA ARG A 423 -33.03 0.68 0.90
C ARG A 423 -34.35 0.68 1.69
N PRO A 424 -34.54 -0.29 2.60
CA PRO A 424 -35.80 -0.43 3.35
C PRO A 424 -36.03 0.71 4.36
N HIS A 425 -34.97 1.36 4.83
CA HIS A 425 -35.00 2.45 5.79
C HIS A 425 -34.13 3.62 5.34
N SER A 426 -34.17 4.71 6.11
CA SER A 426 -33.31 5.87 5.89
C SER A 426 -33.07 6.66 7.18
N VAL A 427 -32.07 7.52 7.20
CA VAL A 427 -31.79 8.46 8.30
C VAL A 427 -31.53 9.86 7.74
N LYS A 428 -31.66 10.90 8.57
CA LYS A 428 -31.39 12.29 8.20
C LYS A 428 -30.14 12.80 8.86
N LEU A 429 -29.24 13.37 8.07
CA LEU A 429 -27.97 13.92 8.53
C LEU A 429 -27.87 15.42 8.25
N TYR A 430 -27.11 16.12 9.09
CA TYR A 430 -26.46 17.33 8.66
C TYR A 430 -25.15 16.96 7.95
N MET A 431 -24.95 17.41 6.71
CA MET A 431 -23.77 17.10 5.90
C MET A 431 -23.05 18.38 5.50
N PRO A 432 -22.08 18.88 6.30
CA PRO A 432 -21.27 20.03 5.93
C PRO A 432 -20.45 19.80 4.65
N SER A 433 -20.14 20.88 3.94
CA SER A 433 -19.24 20.88 2.78
C SER A 433 -17.89 20.23 3.12
N ARG A 434 -17.41 19.35 2.23
CA ARG A 434 -16.14 18.59 2.36
C ARG A 434 -16.01 17.86 3.70
N THR A 435 -16.98 16.99 3.98
CA THR A 435 -16.95 16.12 5.15
C THR A 435 -17.40 14.71 4.81
N ALA A 436 -16.95 13.75 5.60
CA ALA A 436 -17.47 12.39 5.65
C ALA A 436 -17.88 12.02 7.08
N GLN A 437 -18.95 11.23 7.18
CA GLN A 437 -19.46 10.62 8.40
C GLN A 437 -19.62 9.12 8.17
N VAL A 438 -19.26 8.31 9.16
CA VAL A 438 -19.48 6.87 9.17
C VAL A 438 -20.44 6.55 10.29
N LEU A 439 -21.50 5.81 9.99
CA LEU A 439 -22.55 5.47 10.93
C LEU A 439 -22.57 3.97 11.18
N CYS A 440 -22.88 3.59 12.41
CA CYS A 440 -23.21 2.21 12.76
C CYS A 440 -24.52 2.13 13.51
N ARG A 441 -25.02 0.91 13.65
CA ARG A 441 -26.15 0.50 14.47
C ARG A 441 -25.87 0.77 15.95
N GLN A 442 -26.77 1.46 16.66
CA GLN A 442 -26.55 1.81 18.08
C GLN A 442 -26.28 0.58 18.94
N SER A 443 -26.93 -0.55 18.65
CA SER A 443 -26.71 -1.82 19.38
C SER A 443 -25.27 -2.35 19.27
N ARG A 444 -24.53 -1.98 18.22
CA ARG A 444 -23.14 -2.43 17.99
C ARG A 444 -22.11 -1.68 18.82
N LEU A 445 -22.54 -0.58 19.42
CA LEU A 445 -21.71 0.17 20.34
C LEU A 445 -21.79 -0.38 21.76
N GLU A 446 -22.52 -1.46 22.02
CA GLU A 446 -22.59 -2.09 23.36
C GLU A 446 -21.26 -2.80 23.74
N GLY A 447 -20.85 -2.76 25.03
CA GLY A 447 -19.51 -3.10 25.57
C GLY A 447 -18.79 -1.92 26.26
N GLY A 448 -18.22 -2.06 27.46
CA GLY A 448 -17.62 -0.93 28.20
C GLY A 448 -16.38 -0.28 27.54
N VAL A 449 -15.89 0.81 28.13
CA VAL A 449 -14.66 1.51 27.68
C VAL A 449 -13.61 1.52 28.78
N HIS A 450 -12.36 1.29 28.39
CA HIS A 450 -11.18 1.39 29.25
C HIS A 450 -10.31 2.54 28.77
N VAL A 451 -10.10 3.55 29.61
CA VAL A 451 -9.23 4.70 29.30
C VAL A 451 -8.00 4.65 30.20
N TYR A 452 -6.83 4.50 29.60
CA TYR A 452 -5.53 4.58 30.24
C TYR A 452 -4.96 6.00 30.12
N VAL A 453 -4.19 6.44 31.10
CA VAL A 453 -3.44 7.71 31.02
C VAL A 453 -1.96 7.41 31.22
N GLU A 454 -1.11 7.83 30.27
CA GLU A 454 0.32 7.58 30.41
C GLU A 454 0.97 8.46 31.47
N ASP A 455 1.89 7.89 32.26
CA ASP A 455 2.72 8.64 33.20
C ASP A 455 3.54 9.74 32.49
N SER A 456 3.88 9.53 31.21
CA SER A 456 4.57 10.52 30.37
C SER A 456 3.73 11.80 30.16
N PHE A 457 2.41 11.65 30.08
CA PHE A 457 1.46 12.75 29.97
C PHE A 457 1.27 13.44 31.32
N LEU A 458 1.09 12.67 32.40
CA LEU A 458 0.95 13.19 33.76
C LEU A 458 2.21 13.95 34.21
N GLY A 459 3.39 13.45 33.87
CA GLY A 459 4.67 14.08 34.17
C GLY A 459 4.87 15.45 33.51
N GLN A 460 4.14 15.79 32.44
CA GLN A 460 4.15 17.16 31.86
C GLN A 460 3.53 18.20 32.81
N TYR A 461 2.76 17.74 33.77
CA TYR A 461 2.04 18.53 34.76
C TYR A 461 2.56 18.30 36.19
N ASP A 462 3.71 17.63 36.33
CA ASP A 462 4.28 17.20 37.62
C ASP A 462 3.31 16.31 38.43
N LEU A 463 2.57 15.42 37.75
CA LEU A 463 1.62 14.47 38.34
C LEU A 463 2.12 13.03 38.15
N GLU A 464 1.85 12.15 39.12
CA GLU A 464 2.04 10.70 39.02
C GLU A 464 0.69 9.96 39.02
N SER A 465 0.61 8.77 38.41
CA SER A 465 -0.63 7.96 38.35
C SER A 465 -1.18 7.55 39.73
N ALA A 466 -0.37 7.68 40.80
CA ALA A 466 -0.77 7.44 42.18
C ALA A 466 -1.34 8.68 42.92
N ASP A 467 -1.29 9.88 42.33
CA ASP A 467 -1.59 11.16 42.99
C ASP A 467 -3.09 11.51 43.11
N GLY A 468 -3.97 10.51 43.32
CA GLY A 468 -5.39 10.77 43.62
C GLY A 468 -6.15 11.54 42.52
N LEU A 469 -5.71 11.40 41.27
CA LEU A 469 -6.37 11.99 40.10
C LEU A 469 -7.82 11.51 40.01
N LYS A 470 -8.73 12.44 39.70
CA LYS A 470 -10.15 12.15 39.52
C LYS A 470 -10.55 12.46 38.09
N LEU A 471 -11.22 11.52 37.45
CA LEU A 471 -11.84 11.80 36.17
C LEU A 471 -13.26 12.29 36.41
N SER A 472 -13.59 13.50 35.99
CA SER A 472 -14.98 13.94 35.88
C SER A 472 -15.40 13.75 34.43
N LEU A 473 -16.12 12.66 34.19
CA LEU A 473 -16.69 12.32 32.91
C LEU A 473 -18.00 13.10 32.73
N VAL A 474 -18.14 13.83 31.64
CA VAL A 474 -19.42 14.39 31.21
C VAL A 474 -20.00 13.46 30.15
N ILE A 475 -20.87 12.54 30.57
CA ILE A 475 -21.61 11.66 29.66
C ILE A 475 -22.80 12.43 29.09
N GLN A 476 -22.97 12.36 27.77
CA GLN A 476 -24.21 12.75 27.11
C GLN A 476 -25.14 11.55 27.00
N LYS A 477 -26.01 11.35 28.01
CA LYS A 477 -27.00 10.26 28.01
C LYS A 477 -28.38 10.81 27.66
N ASP A 478 -28.94 10.34 26.56
CA ASP A 478 -30.26 10.76 26.04
C ASP A 478 -30.40 12.29 25.85
N GLY A 479 -29.28 12.99 25.58
CA GLY A 479 -29.25 14.44 25.42
C GLY A 479 -29.16 15.25 26.71
N ASN A 480 -28.91 14.60 27.86
CA ASN A 480 -28.61 15.26 29.12
C ASN A 480 -27.14 15.04 29.49
N GLU A 481 -26.52 16.08 30.06
CA GLU A 481 -25.20 15.98 30.69
C GLU A 481 -25.34 15.32 32.06
N GLU A 482 -24.68 14.17 32.22
CA GLU A 482 -24.48 13.51 33.50
C GLU A 482 -22.99 13.57 33.85
N MET A 483 -22.66 14.09 35.03
CA MET A 483 -21.30 14.12 35.54
C MET A 483 -21.08 12.89 36.41
N LEU A 484 -20.11 12.06 36.04
CA LEU A 484 -19.70 10.89 36.79
C LEU A 484 -18.24 11.05 37.20
N ASP A 485 -17.98 10.92 38.50
CA ASP A 485 -16.63 10.94 39.05
C ASP A 485 -16.10 9.52 39.17
N PHE A 486 -14.88 9.29 38.67
CA PHE A 486 -14.18 8.00 38.78
C PHE A 486 -12.82 8.20 39.42
N ASP A 487 -12.46 7.27 40.32
CA ASP A 487 -11.12 7.15 40.86
C ASP A 487 -10.29 6.28 39.90
N PHE A 488 -9.03 6.66 39.65
CA PHE A 488 -8.10 5.85 38.87
C PHE A 488 -7.70 4.60 39.66
N GLU A 489 -8.02 3.41 39.15
CA GLU A 489 -7.49 2.13 39.64
C GLU A 489 -6.48 1.60 38.62
N ASP A 490 -5.26 1.28 39.07
CA ASP A 490 -4.18 0.73 38.24
C ASP A 490 -3.85 1.54 36.95
N GLY A 491 -4.05 2.86 36.97
CA GLY A 491 -3.76 3.75 35.83
C GLY A 491 -4.83 3.78 34.73
N ALA A 492 -6.01 3.21 34.99
CA ALA A 492 -7.13 3.17 34.06
C ALA A 492 -8.46 3.63 34.67
N VAL A 493 -9.38 4.06 33.80
CA VAL A 493 -10.79 4.32 34.12
C VAL A 493 -11.68 3.30 33.39
N HIS A 494 -12.54 2.64 34.15
CA HIS A 494 -13.47 1.62 33.66
C HIS A 494 -14.90 2.16 33.55
N LEU A 495 -15.43 2.24 32.33
CA LEU A 495 -16.79 2.73 32.07
C LEU A 495 -17.72 1.54 31.75
N LYS A 496 -18.67 1.24 32.66
CA LYS A 496 -19.64 0.12 32.54
C LYS A 496 -20.77 0.38 31.54
N ASP A 497 -21.20 1.64 31.41
CA ASP A 497 -22.24 2.11 30.49
C ASP A 497 -21.63 2.88 29.30
N ASN A 498 -22.42 3.08 28.24
CA ASN A 498 -21.91 3.17 26.89
C ASN A 498 -22.28 4.45 26.09
N PHE A 499 -21.29 4.89 25.29
CA PHE A 499 -21.24 5.89 24.19
C PHE A 499 -21.39 7.41 24.46
N ASP A 500 -20.73 8.19 23.58
CA ASP A 500 -20.64 9.66 23.52
C ASP A 500 -20.14 10.33 24.81
N ALA A 501 -19.01 9.83 25.29
CA ALA A 501 -18.39 10.36 26.48
C ALA A 501 -17.35 11.42 26.12
N THR A 502 -17.59 12.62 26.64
CA THR A 502 -16.58 13.66 26.73
C THR A 502 -16.08 13.74 28.15
N PHE A 503 -14.77 13.64 28.38
CA PHE A 503 -14.24 13.78 29.74
C PHE A 503 -13.18 14.85 29.84
N ASP A 504 -13.10 15.37 31.07
CA ASP A 504 -12.03 16.19 31.58
C ASP A 504 -11.22 15.37 32.59
N ILE A 505 -9.89 15.52 32.55
CA ILE A 505 -9.03 15.00 33.62
C ILE A 505 -8.93 16.10 34.68
N VAL A 506 -9.32 15.78 35.92
CA VAL A 506 -9.35 16.71 37.05
C VAL A 506 -8.33 16.27 38.10
N THR A 507 -7.54 17.23 38.57
CA THR A 507 -6.55 17.02 39.64
C THR A 507 -7.19 17.20 41.01
N GLU A 508 -6.53 16.73 42.09
CA GLU A 508 -7.07 16.82 43.47
C GLU A 508 -7.42 18.26 43.92
N ASP A 509 -6.77 19.28 43.37
CA ASP A 509 -7.04 20.69 43.66
C ASP A 509 -8.17 21.29 42.78
N ASN A 510 -8.90 20.44 42.05
CA ASN A 510 -9.93 20.77 41.06
C ASN A 510 -9.40 21.56 39.86
N CYS A 511 -8.10 21.49 39.53
CA CYS A 511 -7.60 22.01 38.27
C CYS A 511 -7.93 21.04 37.13
N ILE A 512 -8.65 21.54 36.12
CA ILE A 512 -8.93 20.80 34.89
C ILE A 512 -7.67 20.84 34.01
N LEU A 513 -7.10 19.66 33.73
CA LEU A 513 -6.00 19.57 32.77
C LEU A 513 -6.54 19.88 31.37
N PRO A 514 -5.91 20.79 30.60
CA PRO A 514 -6.40 21.21 29.31
C PRO A 514 -6.18 20.12 28.25
N CYS A 515 -7.08 19.14 28.23
CA CYS A 515 -7.10 18.01 27.33
C CYS A 515 -7.58 18.42 25.92
N LYS A 516 -6.83 19.26 25.22
CA LYS A 516 -7.36 20.00 24.06
C LYS A 516 -7.36 19.21 22.75
N ALA A 517 -8.33 18.30 22.59
CA ALA A 517 -8.61 17.64 21.31
C ALA A 517 -9.32 18.56 20.30
N SER A 518 -9.71 19.77 20.76
CA SER A 518 -10.84 20.48 20.19
C SER A 518 -10.96 21.90 20.78
N LYS A 519 -11.74 22.80 20.13
CA LYS A 519 -12.11 24.12 20.69
C LYS A 519 -12.95 24.01 21.98
N ASP A 520 -13.57 22.86 22.23
CA ASP A 520 -14.39 22.57 23.42
C ASP A 520 -13.63 21.83 24.54
N THR A 521 -12.34 21.55 24.34
CA THR A 521 -11.42 20.90 25.32
C THR A 521 -11.81 19.49 25.77
N ARG A 522 -12.62 18.77 25.01
CA ARG A 522 -13.12 17.43 25.37
C ARG A 522 -12.50 16.30 24.54
N PHE A 523 -12.18 15.17 25.17
CA PHE A 523 -11.90 13.93 24.45
C PHE A 523 -13.19 13.28 23.90
N ARG A 524 -13.11 12.48 22.84
CA ARG A 524 -14.28 11.77 22.28
C ARG A 524 -13.98 10.30 22.02
N ILE A 525 -14.87 9.44 22.50
CA ILE A 525 -14.84 7.99 22.31
C ILE A 525 -16.03 7.58 21.44
N TYR A 526 -15.73 6.92 20.31
CA TYR A 526 -16.71 6.57 19.30
C TYR A 526 -17.31 5.17 19.46
N PHE A 527 -16.58 4.26 20.10
CA PHE A 527 -16.98 2.88 20.26
C PHE A 527 -16.31 2.25 21.49
N PRO A 528 -16.82 1.12 21.99
CA PRO A 528 -16.20 0.34 23.05
C PRO A 528 -14.77 -0.05 22.72
N GLY A 529 -13.93 -0.08 23.73
CA GLY A 529 -12.56 -0.55 23.60
C GLY A 529 -11.60 0.12 24.56
N GLU A 530 -10.33 -0.04 24.25
CA GLU A 530 -9.22 0.49 25.00
C GLU A 530 -8.69 1.78 24.35
N TYR A 531 -8.44 2.80 25.15
CA TYR A 531 -7.93 4.09 24.71
C TYR A 531 -6.85 4.59 25.65
N THR A 532 -5.84 5.26 25.13
CA THR A 532 -4.73 5.83 25.89
C THR A 532 -4.62 7.33 25.68
N VAL A 533 -4.53 8.09 26.77
CA VAL A 533 -4.15 9.51 26.77
C VAL A 533 -2.63 9.61 26.83
N ALA A 534 -1.98 9.81 25.68
CA ALA A 534 -0.53 9.98 25.58
C ALA A 534 -0.12 11.46 25.41
N HIS A 535 -0.98 12.27 24.80
CA HIS A 535 -0.68 13.66 24.44
C HIS A 535 -1.88 14.60 24.63
N LEU A 536 -1.61 15.91 24.62
CA LEU A 536 -2.64 16.94 24.79
C LEU A 536 -3.74 16.82 23.74
N GLY A 537 -4.90 16.33 24.17
CA GLY A 537 -6.07 16.29 23.31
C GLY A 537 -6.16 15.11 22.34
N TYR A 538 -5.40 14.04 22.57
CA TYR A 538 -5.51 12.86 21.74
C TYR A 538 -5.76 11.60 22.57
N LEU A 539 -6.77 10.83 22.16
CA LEU A 539 -6.95 9.45 22.60
C LEU A 539 -6.43 8.54 21.50
N ARG A 540 -5.30 7.92 21.78
CA ARG A 540 -4.79 6.80 20.97
C ARG A 540 -5.67 5.58 21.24
N ASN A 541 -5.99 4.80 20.22
CA ASN A 541 -6.66 3.52 20.42
C ASN A 541 -5.64 2.47 20.87
N GLY A 542 -6.00 1.66 21.88
CA GLY A 542 -5.16 0.61 22.46
C GLY A 542 -4.65 0.93 23.87
N ARG A 543 -4.15 -0.11 24.56
CA ARG A 543 -3.52 -0.07 25.88
C ARG A 543 -2.03 0.34 25.80
N PRO A 544 -1.46 1.04 26.80
CA PRO A 544 -0.03 1.31 26.87
C PRO A 544 0.79 0.02 27.03
N GLU A 545 2.02 -0.01 26.49
CA GLU A 545 2.92 -1.15 26.68
C GLU A 545 3.29 -1.32 28.17
N GLY A 546 3.15 -2.55 28.69
CA GLY A 546 3.53 -2.90 30.06
C GLY A 546 2.44 -2.74 31.13
N MET A 547 1.25 -2.21 30.78
CA MET A 547 0.09 -2.16 31.69
C MET A 547 -0.61 -3.53 31.81
N PRO A 548 -1.12 -3.91 33.00
CA PRO A 548 -1.78 -5.20 33.21
C PRO A 548 -3.05 -5.36 32.36
N GLU A 549 -3.40 -6.61 32.02
CA GLU A 549 -4.68 -6.94 31.38
C GLU A 549 -5.84 -6.55 32.30
N PRO A 550 -6.91 -5.95 31.76
CA PRO A 550 -8.11 -5.71 32.55
C PRO A 550 -8.62 -7.04 33.07
N VAL A 551 -8.91 -7.10 34.37
CA VAL A 551 -9.49 -8.29 34.99
C VAL A 551 -10.87 -8.52 34.37
N GLN A 552 -11.02 -9.57 33.55
CA GLN A 552 -12.33 -9.98 33.06
C GLN A 552 -13.20 -10.34 34.27
N GLU A 553 -14.18 -9.49 34.61
CA GLU A 553 -15.24 -9.87 35.54
C GLU A 553 -15.93 -11.11 34.95
N ALA A 554 -15.78 -12.27 35.60
CA ALA A 554 -16.46 -13.49 35.20
C ALA A 554 -17.98 -13.20 35.12
N PRO A 555 -18.70 -13.73 34.11
CA PRO A 555 -20.14 -13.53 34.03
C PRO A 555 -20.77 -14.01 35.34
N GLU A 556 -21.46 -13.11 36.04
CA GLU A 556 -22.17 -13.46 37.27
C GLU A 556 -23.10 -14.65 36.99
N GLU A 557 -22.85 -15.78 37.66
CA GLU A 557 -23.78 -16.89 37.65
C GLU A 557 -25.15 -16.37 38.12
N PRO A 558 -26.26 -16.74 37.44
CA PRO A 558 -27.57 -16.27 37.83
C PRO A 558 -27.86 -16.72 39.25
N THR A 559 -27.86 -15.76 40.18
CA THR A 559 -28.27 -16.01 41.57
C THR A 559 -29.68 -16.60 41.58
N PRO A 560 -29.91 -17.73 42.29
CA PRO A 560 -31.23 -18.32 42.39
C PRO A 560 -32.19 -17.34 43.07
N VAL A 561 -33.33 -17.11 42.42
CA VAL A 561 -34.43 -16.26 42.89
C VAL A 561 -34.81 -16.66 44.33
N PRO A 562 -34.77 -15.74 45.33
CA PRO A 562 -35.30 -16.02 46.65
C PRO A 562 -36.82 -16.08 46.61
N GLU A 563 -37.39 -17.13 47.22
CA GLU A 563 -38.83 -17.25 47.47
C GLU A 563 -39.37 -16.03 48.25
N PRO A 564 -40.58 -15.53 47.95
CA PRO A 564 -41.11 -14.32 48.59
C PRO A 564 -41.51 -14.58 50.04
N ALA A 565 -40.83 -13.92 50.98
CA ALA A 565 -41.23 -13.85 52.39
C ALA A 565 -42.33 -12.77 52.61
N PRO A 566 -43.19 -12.91 53.64
CA PRO A 566 -44.44 -12.16 53.77
C PRO A 566 -44.23 -10.71 54.20
N GLN A 567 -45.04 -9.81 53.62
CA GLN A 567 -45.06 -8.36 53.91
C GLN A 567 -45.38 -8.03 55.38
N PRO A 568 -44.60 -7.14 56.02
CA PRO A 568 -44.99 -6.45 57.25
C PRO A 568 -45.85 -5.20 56.98
N ALA A 569 -46.82 -4.98 57.87
CA ALA A 569 -47.80 -3.89 57.86
C ALA A 569 -47.21 -2.46 57.95
N PRO A 570 -47.93 -1.43 57.45
CA PRO A 570 -47.41 -0.07 57.31
C PRO A 570 -47.35 0.68 58.65
N LYS A 571 -46.26 1.43 58.87
CA LYS A 571 -46.09 2.40 59.97
C LYS A 571 -46.11 3.85 59.45
N PRO A 572 -46.45 4.83 60.31
CA PRO A 572 -47.15 6.04 59.93
C PRO A 572 -46.24 7.16 59.39
N THR A 573 -46.83 7.98 58.53
CA THR A 573 -46.30 9.19 57.93
C THR A 573 -46.01 10.30 58.95
N PRO A 574 -44.81 10.90 58.99
CA PRO A 574 -44.57 12.14 59.70
C PRO A 574 -45.06 13.36 58.92
N GLN A 575 -45.77 14.24 59.62
CA GLN A 575 -46.30 15.54 59.17
C GLN A 575 -45.17 16.57 58.95
N PRO A 576 -45.32 17.55 58.03
CA PRO A 576 -44.25 18.47 57.65
C PRO A 576 -44.12 19.65 58.64
N ALA A 577 -42.88 19.99 58.99
CA ALA A 577 -42.51 21.17 59.78
C ALA A 577 -41.98 22.32 58.89
N PRO A 578 -42.05 23.58 59.34
CA PRO A 578 -42.38 24.74 58.52
C PRO A 578 -41.21 25.43 57.81
N LYS A 579 -41.56 26.05 56.67
CA LYS A 579 -40.73 26.91 55.80
C LYS A 579 -40.13 28.12 56.56
N PRO A 580 -38.81 28.35 56.51
CA PRO A 580 -38.22 29.64 56.89
C PRO A 580 -38.44 30.72 55.83
N ALA A 581 -38.66 31.94 56.30
CA ALA A 581 -39.05 33.12 55.53
C ALA A 581 -37.92 33.72 54.67
N ALA A 582 -38.34 34.41 53.61
CA ALA A 582 -37.50 35.11 52.64
C ALA A 582 -36.66 36.23 53.27
N GLN A 583 -35.38 36.30 52.89
CA GLN A 583 -34.51 37.44 53.14
C GLN A 583 -34.57 38.44 51.97
N PRO A 584 -34.49 39.76 52.24
CA PRO A 584 -34.65 40.82 51.25
C PRO A 584 -33.42 40.95 50.31
N PRO A 585 -33.61 41.49 49.10
CA PRO A 585 -32.55 41.59 48.09
C PRO A 585 -31.48 42.63 48.49
N PRO A 586 -30.18 42.35 48.27
CA PRO A 586 -29.14 43.35 48.39
C PRO A 586 -29.23 44.38 47.24
N GLN A 587 -29.19 45.66 47.62
CA GLN A 587 -29.15 46.82 46.73
C GLN A 587 -27.84 46.88 45.90
N PRO A 588 -27.86 47.53 44.72
CA PRO A 588 -26.73 47.55 43.81
C PRO A 588 -25.62 48.50 44.27
N ALA A 589 -24.38 48.00 44.28
CA ALA A 589 -23.17 48.79 44.43
C ALA A 589 -22.70 49.34 43.05
N PRO A 590 -21.95 50.45 43.03
CA PRO A 590 -22.04 51.49 42.01
C PRO A 590 -21.32 51.19 40.68
N GLN A 591 -21.87 51.74 39.61
CA GLN A 591 -21.27 51.79 38.27
C GLN A 591 -19.89 52.47 38.29
N PRO A 592 -18.87 51.89 37.62
CA PRO A 592 -17.66 52.62 37.30
C PRO A 592 -17.94 53.71 36.26
N VAL A 593 -17.48 54.92 36.57
CA VAL A 593 -17.49 56.11 35.71
C VAL A 593 -16.60 55.86 34.47
N PRO A 594 -16.98 56.32 33.26
CA PRO A 594 -16.17 56.12 32.05
C PRO A 594 -14.90 56.95 32.14
N GLN A 595 -13.73 56.31 32.02
CA GLN A 595 -12.48 57.02 31.75
C GLN A 595 -12.38 57.41 30.26
N PRO A 596 -11.72 58.54 29.95
CA PRO A 596 -11.82 59.19 28.63
C PRO A 596 -11.12 58.40 27.53
N ALA A 597 -11.68 58.46 26.32
CA ALA A 597 -11.07 57.96 25.09
C ALA A 597 -9.67 58.56 24.88
N PRO A 598 -8.65 57.77 24.48
CA PRO A 598 -7.41 58.31 23.97
C PRO A 598 -7.68 59.06 22.66
N GLN A 599 -7.37 60.35 22.62
CA GLN A 599 -7.31 61.10 21.36
C GLN A 599 -6.12 60.61 20.50
N PRO A 600 -6.25 60.67 19.17
CA PRO A 600 -5.29 60.10 18.23
C PRO A 600 -3.95 60.83 18.30
N VAL A 601 -2.87 60.07 18.48
CA VAL A 601 -1.49 60.57 18.29
C VAL A 601 -1.23 60.67 16.77
N PRO A 602 -0.59 61.75 16.28
CA PRO A 602 -0.38 61.97 14.85
C PRO A 602 0.46 60.88 14.17
N GLN A 603 0.07 60.51 12.96
CA GLN A 603 0.86 59.70 12.04
C GLN A 603 2.28 60.26 11.88
N PRO A 604 3.34 59.44 12.02
CA PRO A 604 4.61 59.72 11.38
C PRO A 604 4.42 59.65 9.85
N ALA A 605 4.89 60.67 9.15
CA ALA A 605 4.89 60.71 7.69
C ALA A 605 5.61 59.48 7.08
N PRO A 606 5.20 59.02 5.88
CA PRO A 606 5.81 57.85 5.24
C PRO A 606 7.30 58.06 5.01
N GLN A 607 8.12 57.12 5.49
CA GLN A 607 9.52 57.03 5.08
C GLN A 607 9.58 56.70 3.58
N PRO A 608 10.43 57.40 2.80
CA PRO A 608 10.56 57.18 1.37
C PRO A 608 11.15 55.80 1.07
N ALA A 609 10.68 55.21 -0.03
CA ALA A 609 11.14 53.94 -0.57
C ALA A 609 12.69 53.90 -0.71
N PRO A 610 13.33 52.74 -0.48
CA PRO A 610 14.75 52.59 -0.76
C PRO A 610 15.01 52.82 -2.26
N GLN A 611 15.79 53.84 -2.56
CA GLN A 611 16.28 54.11 -3.91
C GLN A 611 17.23 52.98 -4.37
N PRO A 612 17.21 52.63 -5.66
CA PRO A 612 18.11 51.62 -6.22
C PRO A 612 19.58 52.01 -6.08
N ALA A 613 20.43 51.02 -5.81
CA ALA A 613 21.88 51.17 -5.86
C ALA A 613 22.36 51.64 -7.25
N PRO A 614 23.46 52.42 -7.31
CA PRO A 614 23.89 53.13 -8.51
C PRO A 614 24.41 52.21 -9.63
N GLN A 615 24.02 52.55 -10.86
CA GLN A 615 24.56 52.02 -12.11
C GLN A 615 26.07 52.32 -12.24
N PRO A 616 26.89 51.35 -12.66
CA PRO A 616 28.14 51.62 -13.37
C PRO A 616 27.84 52.12 -14.79
N ALA A 617 28.56 53.18 -15.19
CA ALA A 617 28.57 53.77 -16.53
C ALA A 617 29.24 52.83 -17.58
N PRO A 618 29.09 53.11 -18.90
CA PRO A 618 29.02 52.09 -19.93
C PRO A 618 30.39 51.67 -20.48
N THR A 619 30.54 50.39 -20.82
CA THR A 619 31.57 49.93 -21.75
C THR A 619 30.92 49.51 -23.07
N ARG A 620 31.59 49.96 -24.12
CA ARG A 620 31.26 50.00 -25.54
C ARG A 620 30.93 48.63 -26.17
N ALA A 621 30.06 48.68 -27.18
CA ALA A 621 29.49 47.59 -27.96
C ALA A 621 30.47 46.62 -28.64
N THR A 622 30.03 45.35 -28.73
CA THR A 622 30.41 44.37 -29.77
C THR A 622 29.19 43.55 -30.19
N PRO A 623 29.11 43.07 -31.44
CA PRO A 623 27.86 42.65 -32.08
C PRO A 623 27.50 41.17 -31.88
N GLU A 624 26.22 40.91 -32.13
CA GLU A 624 25.47 39.65 -32.05
C GLU A 624 26.11 38.45 -32.76
N THR A 625 25.90 37.24 -32.21
CA THR A 625 25.77 36.00 -32.97
C THR A 625 24.84 35.01 -32.24
N PRO A 626 24.03 34.21 -32.98
CA PRO A 626 22.87 33.51 -32.44
C PRO A 626 23.15 32.09 -31.92
N SER A 627 22.19 31.62 -31.13
CA SER A 627 22.08 30.33 -30.44
C SER A 627 22.30 29.07 -31.30
N PRO A 628 22.85 27.98 -30.72
CA PRO A 628 22.89 26.67 -31.37
C PRO A 628 21.58 25.88 -31.21
N LYS A 629 21.17 25.26 -32.31
CA LYS A 629 20.16 24.18 -32.41
C LYS A 629 20.89 22.81 -32.52
N PRO A 630 20.18 21.70 -32.29
CA PRO A 630 20.73 20.44 -31.77
C PRO A 630 21.51 19.59 -32.79
N MET A 631 22.52 18.87 -32.30
CA MET A 631 23.32 17.90 -33.06
C MET A 631 22.72 16.49 -32.97
N THR A 632 22.55 15.87 -34.14
CA THR A 632 22.31 14.43 -34.33
C THR A 632 23.63 13.68 -34.49
N ALA A 633 23.60 12.40 -34.11
CA ALA A 633 24.69 11.45 -34.19
C ALA A 633 25.18 11.20 -35.64
N ALA A 634 26.42 11.57 -35.92
CA ALA A 634 27.34 10.88 -36.83
C ALA A 634 28.68 11.63 -36.82
N GLU A 635 29.63 11.19 -36.00
CA GLU A 635 31.09 11.33 -36.23
C GLU A 635 31.88 10.75 -35.05
N ARG A 636 31.96 9.43 -34.95
CA ARG A 636 33.18 8.74 -34.47
C ARG A 636 33.28 7.42 -35.20
N LEU A 637 34.04 7.40 -36.28
CA LEU A 637 34.89 6.28 -36.70
C LEU A 637 35.70 6.76 -37.91
N GLY A 638 36.97 7.05 -37.67
CA GLY A 638 37.97 7.26 -38.69
C GLY A 638 38.96 6.10 -38.67
N GLY A 639 39.16 5.48 -39.84
CA GLY A 639 40.37 4.72 -40.17
C GLY A 639 40.11 3.27 -40.56
N TYR A 640 40.03 2.96 -41.86
CA TYR A 640 41.07 2.25 -42.61
C TYR A 640 40.68 2.09 -44.09
N SER A 641 41.67 2.22 -44.95
CA SER A 641 41.59 2.36 -46.41
C SER A 641 41.50 1.01 -47.15
N ALA A 642 40.63 0.91 -48.16
CA ALA A 642 40.73 -0.11 -49.21
C ALA A 642 40.16 0.38 -50.57
N LYS A 643 40.81 -0.06 -51.65
CA LYS A 643 40.71 0.37 -53.06
C LYS A 643 39.36 0.04 -53.76
N PRO A 644 39.04 0.67 -54.92
CA PRO A 644 37.74 0.55 -55.58
C PRO A 644 37.67 -0.57 -56.65
N LYS A 645 36.49 -1.18 -56.82
CA LYS A 645 36.08 -1.98 -57.99
C LYS A 645 34.54 -1.90 -58.18
N PRO A 646 33.97 -2.25 -59.36
CA PRO A 646 32.99 -1.41 -60.06
C PRO A 646 31.56 -1.92 -59.97
N ALA A 647 30.63 -1.03 -60.35
CA ALA A 647 29.18 -1.21 -60.37
C ALA A 647 28.70 -2.49 -61.09
N ALA A 648 27.69 -3.14 -60.49
CA ALA A 648 26.89 -4.20 -61.10
C ALA A 648 25.38 -3.92 -60.88
N GLN A 649 24.61 -4.34 -61.88
CA GLN A 649 23.21 -4.03 -62.20
C GLN A 649 22.15 -4.56 -61.21
N PRO A 650 20.91 -4.03 -61.23
CA PRO A 650 19.81 -4.50 -60.39
C PRO A 650 19.27 -5.88 -60.85
N PRO A 651 18.72 -6.70 -59.92
CA PRO A 651 18.19 -8.02 -60.24
C PRO A 651 16.79 -7.97 -60.90
N PRO A 652 16.39 -9.01 -61.65
CA PRO A 652 15.13 -9.07 -62.36
C PRO A 652 13.96 -9.53 -61.49
N ALA A 653 12.75 -9.12 -61.89
CA ALA A 653 11.48 -9.46 -61.25
C ALA A 653 11.15 -10.96 -61.29
N ALA A 654 10.61 -11.48 -60.17
CA ALA A 654 10.18 -12.87 -60.01
C ALA A 654 8.85 -13.17 -60.74
N GLN A 655 8.78 -14.34 -61.37
CA GLN A 655 7.59 -14.90 -62.02
C GLN A 655 6.68 -15.60 -61.00
N PRO A 656 5.35 -15.67 -61.24
CA PRO A 656 4.41 -16.39 -60.38
C PRO A 656 4.41 -17.90 -60.66
N PRO A 657 4.14 -18.76 -59.66
CA PRO A 657 4.05 -20.21 -59.85
C PRO A 657 2.71 -20.65 -60.47
N PRO A 658 2.65 -21.85 -61.07
CA PRO A 658 1.57 -22.28 -61.96
C PRO A 658 0.36 -22.89 -61.23
N ALA A 659 -0.80 -22.79 -61.88
CA ALA A 659 -2.06 -23.38 -61.45
C ALA A 659 -2.06 -24.92 -61.48
N ALA A 660 -2.60 -25.55 -60.44
CA ALA A 660 -2.90 -26.98 -60.37
C ALA A 660 -4.43 -27.25 -60.39
N LYS A 661 -4.80 -28.35 -61.05
CA LYS A 661 -6.14 -28.78 -61.49
C LYS A 661 -6.99 -29.42 -60.36
N PRO A 662 -8.33 -29.51 -60.52
CA PRO A 662 -9.26 -29.97 -59.48
C PRO A 662 -9.62 -31.46 -59.59
N THR A 663 -9.92 -32.13 -58.46
CA THR A 663 -10.99 -33.15 -58.16
C THR A 663 -10.59 -34.08 -56.98
N PRO A 664 -11.49 -34.87 -56.36
CA PRO A 664 -12.98 -34.90 -56.37
C PRO A 664 -13.63 -34.92 -54.96
N ALA A 665 -14.94 -34.72 -54.91
CA ALA A 665 -15.79 -34.84 -53.73
C ALA A 665 -15.89 -36.28 -53.18
N VAL A 666 -15.89 -36.44 -51.86
CA VAL A 666 -16.19 -37.70 -51.16
C VAL A 666 -17.26 -37.44 -50.08
N GLN A 667 -18.25 -38.32 -50.04
CA GLN A 667 -19.48 -38.29 -49.23
C GLN A 667 -19.25 -38.59 -47.73
N PRO A 668 -20.18 -38.18 -46.83
CA PRO A 668 -20.11 -38.50 -45.40
C PRO A 668 -20.79 -39.85 -45.06
N PRO A 669 -20.29 -40.58 -44.04
CA PRO A 669 -21.04 -41.65 -43.36
C PRO A 669 -21.35 -41.25 -41.88
N PRO A 670 -22.20 -42.00 -41.14
CA PRO A 670 -23.43 -41.45 -40.57
C PRO A 670 -23.47 -41.36 -39.03
N ALA A 671 -24.55 -40.73 -38.55
CA ALA A 671 -24.91 -40.57 -37.14
C ALA A 671 -25.15 -41.89 -36.38
N ALA A 672 -24.72 -41.92 -35.12
CA ALA A 672 -25.14 -42.83 -34.05
C ALA A 672 -24.69 -42.18 -32.72
N ALA A 673 -25.33 -42.30 -31.55
CA ALA A 673 -26.66 -42.68 -31.10
C ALA A 673 -26.71 -42.22 -29.62
N GLU A 674 -27.85 -41.75 -29.13
CA GLU A 674 -28.05 -41.43 -27.70
C GLU A 674 -27.91 -42.67 -26.81
N PRO A 675 -27.56 -42.48 -25.52
CA PRO A 675 -28.43 -43.07 -24.50
C PRO A 675 -28.68 -42.18 -23.26
N GLN A 676 -29.96 -41.96 -23.02
CA GLN A 676 -30.76 -42.27 -21.81
C GLN A 676 -30.35 -41.74 -20.41
N ALA A 677 -31.39 -41.25 -19.72
CA ALA A 677 -31.41 -40.62 -18.42
C ALA A 677 -31.37 -41.57 -17.20
N GLU A 678 -30.68 -41.07 -16.15
CA GLU A 678 -30.79 -41.18 -14.68
C GLU A 678 -31.29 -42.48 -13.97
N PRO A 679 -30.79 -42.71 -12.74
CA PRO A 679 -31.61 -42.36 -11.59
C PRO A 679 -30.88 -41.65 -10.42
N GLN A 680 -31.59 -40.74 -9.77
CA GLN A 680 -31.24 -40.07 -8.51
C GLN A 680 -31.25 -41.03 -7.29
N ALA A 681 -30.32 -40.84 -6.35
CA ALA A 681 -30.49 -41.23 -4.94
C ALA A 681 -29.56 -40.45 -3.97
N SER A 682 -30.20 -39.69 -3.08
CA SER A 682 -29.92 -39.33 -1.68
C SER A 682 -28.53 -38.82 -1.22
N GLU A 683 -28.57 -37.58 -0.71
CA GLU A 683 -27.59 -36.91 0.16
C GLU A 683 -27.38 -37.65 1.50
N GLU A 684 -26.12 -37.78 1.93
CA GLU A 684 -25.72 -37.66 3.34
C GLU A 684 -24.23 -37.25 3.40
N ALA A 685 -23.97 -36.18 4.16
CA ALA A 685 -22.67 -35.51 4.23
C ALA A 685 -21.69 -36.27 5.16
N GLY A 686 -20.55 -36.65 4.60
CA GLY A 686 -19.37 -37.10 5.34
C GLY A 686 -18.13 -36.84 4.50
N VAL A 687 -17.34 -35.84 4.88
CA VAL A 687 -16.08 -35.50 4.19
C VAL A 687 -15.05 -36.59 4.51
N ASP A 688 -14.78 -37.45 3.54
CA ASP A 688 -13.72 -38.47 3.62
C ASP A 688 -12.37 -37.83 3.30
N VAL A 689 -11.53 -37.66 4.33
CA VAL A 689 -10.19 -37.07 4.26
C VAL A 689 -9.19 -37.99 3.50
N ARG A 690 -9.63 -39.14 2.98
CA ARG A 690 -8.78 -40.10 2.24
C ARG A 690 -8.90 -40.02 0.72
N ASP A 691 -9.75 -39.15 0.16
CA ASP A 691 -9.86 -38.96 -1.29
C ASP A 691 -9.01 -37.79 -1.85
N MET A 692 -8.47 -36.90 -0.99
CA MET A 692 -7.62 -35.79 -1.45
C MET A 692 -6.26 -36.23 -2.01
N THR A 693 -5.78 -37.44 -1.69
CA THR A 693 -4.47 -37.92 -2.18
C THR A 693 -4.54 -38.51 -3.60
N ARG A 694 -5.74 -38.73 -4.16
CA ARG A 694 -5.90 -39.26 -5.53
C ARG A 694 -5.97 -38.18 -6.62
N CYS A 695 -6.31 -36.94 -6.26
CA CYS A 695 -6.32 -35.85 -7.24
C CYS A 695 -4.91 -35.37 -7.64
N TYR A 696 -3.88 -35.71 -6.87
CA TYR A 696 -2.48 -35.32 -7.15
C TYR A 696 -1.69 -36.33 -7.99
N SER A 697 -2.29 -37.44 -8.43
CA SER A 697 -1.69 -38.27 -9.49
C SER A 697 -2.06 -37.81 -10.91
N GLY A 698 -2.73 -36.68 -11.03
CA GLY A 698 -3.30 -36.17 -12.27
C GLY A 698 -2.89 -34.74 -12.57
N LEU A 699 -1.58 -34.45 -12.54
CA LEU A 699 -1.01 -33.32 -13.29
C LEU A 699 -1.26 -33.56 -14.80
N HIS A 700 -2.51 -33.43 -15.25
CA HIS A 700 -2.78 -32.92 -16.57
C HIS A 700 -2.51 -31.41 -16.49
N PHE A 701 -1.22 -31.06 -16.54
CA PHE A 701 -0.80 -29.81 -17.19
C PHE A 701 -1.64 -29.67 -18.46
N MET A 702 -2.19 -28.48 -18.69
CA MET A 702 -2.86 -28.02 -19.92
C MET A 702 -3.07 -29.13 -20.94
N ASP A 703 -4.30 -29.57 -21.17
CA ASP A 703 -4.61 -30.55 -22.22
C ASP A 703 -3.89 -30.17 -23.52
N LEU A 704 -2.76 -30.85 -23.76
CA LEU A 704 -1.85 -30.52 -24.85
C LEU A 704 -2.55 -30.73 -26.19
N GLU A 705 -3.58 -31.58 -26.24
CA GLU A 705 -4.42 -31.81 -27.41
C GLU A 705 -5.36 -30.62 -27.69
N ALA A 706 -5.89 -29.97 -26.64
CA ALA A 706 -6.69 -28.75 -26.78
C ALA A 706 -5.85 -27.54 -27.20
N LEU A 707 -4.60 -27.46 -26.74
CA LEU A 707 -3.62 -26.45 -27.17
C LEU A 707 -3.13 -26.70 -28.61
N ASP A 708 -2.92 -27.96 -28.98
CA ASP A 708 -2.56 -28.38 -30.34
C ASP A 708 -3.66 -28.04 -31.37
N ALA A 709 -4.92 -28.20 -30.98
CA ALA A 709 -6.06 -27.84 -31.83
C ALA A 709 -6.18 -26.32 -32.08
N ALA A 710 -5.75 -25.49 -31.12
CA ALA A 710 -5.81 -24.04 -31.23
C ALA A 710 -4.61 -23.43 -32.00
N LEU A 711 -3.46 -24.11 -32.01
CA LEU A 711 -2.20 -23.61 -32.60
C LEU A 711 -1.88 -24.18 -33.99
N ALA A 712 -2.66 -25.14 -34.49
CA ALA A 712 -2.47 -25.77 -35.80
C ALA A 712 -2.61 -24.83 -37.02
N GLU A 713 -2.86 -23.53 -36.84
CA GLU A 713 -3.03 -22.57 -37.94
C GLU A 713 -1.76 -21.79 -38.35
N THR A 714 -0.60 -21.93 -37.69
CA THR A 714 0.65 -21.30 -38.21
C THR A 714 1.92 -22.14 -38.03
N HIS A 715 2.69 -22.29 -39.11
CA HIS A 715 3.89 -23.16 -39.17
C HIS A 715 5.07 -22.71 -38.28
N GLU A 716 5.08 -21.44 -37.83
CA GLU A 716 6.14 -20.87 -36.98
C GLU A 716 5.85 -21.11 -35.48
N GLN A 717 4.58 -21.08 -35.08
CA GLN A 717 4.14 -21.37 -33.70
C GLN A 717 4.31 -22.84 -33.32
N VAL A 718 4.26 -23.76 -34.29
CA VAL A 718 4.48 -25.20 -34.06
C VAL A 718 5.91 -25.50 -33.61
N SER A 719 6.92 -24.80 -34.14
CA SER A 719 8.33 -25.00 -33.74
C SER A 719 8.61 -24.48 -32.33
N GLU A 720 7.96 -23.38 -31.92
CA GLU A 720 8.09 -22.85 -30.56
C GLU A 720 7.35 -23.74 -29.56
N LEU A 721 6.16 -24.24 -29.93
CA LEU A 721 5.37 -25.17 -29.13
C LEU A 721 6.08 -26.51 -28.91
N GLU A 722 6.69 -27.09 -29.94
CA GLU A 722 7.49 -28.34 -29.81
C GLU A 722 8.69 -28.14 -28.88
N GLN A 723 9.33 -26.97 -28.92
CA GLN A 723 10.42 -26.65 -28.00
C GLN A 723 9.93 -26.43 -26.56
N SER A 724 8.80 -25.74 -26.36
CA SER A 724 8.21 -25.55 -25.03
C SER A 724 7.71 -26.88 -24.44
N LYS A 725 7.13 -27.78 -25.25
CA LYS A 725 6.76 -29.14 -24.84
C LYS A 725 7.97 -29.97 -24.38
N SER A 726 9.07 -29.93 -25.13
CA SER A 726 10.32 -30.62 -24.76
C SER A 726 10.92 -30.09 -23.46
N ARG A 727 10.84 -28.77 -23.22
CA ARG A 727 11.36 -28.12 -22.00
C ARG A 727 10.45 -28.35 -20.78
N LEU A 728 9.13 -28.33 -20.95
CA LEU A 728 8.17 -28.67 -19.89
C LEU A 728 8.34 -30.13 -19.45
N ALA A 729 8.62 -31.03 -20.40
CA ALA A 729 8.97 -32.41 -20.11
C ALA A 729 10.28 -32.52 -19.30
N ALA A 730 11.30 -31.71 -19.62
CA ALA A 730 12.55 -31.67 -18.85
C ALA A 730 12.37 -31.12 -17.42
N PHE A 731 11.52 -30.10 -17.24
CA PHE A 731 11.13 -29.62 -15.91
C PHE A 731 10.39 -30.70 -15.11
N GLN A 732 9.42 -31.36 -15.74
CA GLN A 732 8.65 -32.44 -15.12
C GLN A 732 9.55 -33.61 -14.74
N GLU A 733 10.49 -34.01 -15.60
CA GLU A 733 11.45 -35.09 -15.32
C GLU A 733 12.34 -34.77 -14.09
N HIS A 734 12.74 -33.51 -13.91
CA HIS A 734 13.52 -33.10 -12.74
C HIS A 734 12.68 -32.96 -11.48
N LEU A 735 11.44 -32.50 -11.61
CA LEU A 735 10.47 -32.52 -10.52
C LEU A 735 10.22 -33.97 -10.08
N ASP A 736 10.04 -34.89 -11.03
CA ASP A 736 9.90 -36.33 -10.80
C ASP A 736 11.16 -36.93 -10.16
N ALA A 737 12.36 -36.51 -10.57
CA ALA A 737 13.62 -36.90 -9.94
C ALA A 737 13.74 -36.41 -8.47
N CYS A 738 13.08 -35.30 -8.14
CA CYS A 738 12.90 -34.83 -6.77
C CYS A 738 11.78 -35.56 -6.03
N GLY A 739 11.18 -36.60 -6.63
CA GLY A 739 10.04 -37.34 -6.10
C GLY A 739 8.70 -36.65 -6.34
N GLY A 740 8.63 -35.70 -7.27
CA GLY A 740 7.49 -34.82 -7.50
C GLY A 740 7.45 -33.60 -6.57
N ASP A 741 8.48 -33.37 -5.75
CA ASP A 741 8.46 -32.38 -4.68
C ASP A 741 9.14 -31.05 -5.07
N LEU A 742 8.31 -30.04 -5.34
CA LEU A 742 8.73 -28.67 -5.66
C LEU A 742 9.46 -27.99 -4.50
N ALA A 743 9.07 -28.28 -3.25
CA ALA A 743 9.69 -27.70 -2.06
C ALA A 743 11.12 -28.21 -1.88
N LYS A 744 11.36 -29.49 -2.23
CA LYS A 744 12.70 -30.08 -2.26
C LYS A 744 13.57 -29.50 -3.37
N LEU A 745 13.02 -29.26 -4.56
CA LEU A 745 13.75 -28.58 -5.64
C LEU A 745 14.25 -27.19 -5.20
N ALA A 746 13.40 -26.44 -4.49
CA ALA A 746 13.72 -25.11 -3.98
C ALA A 746 14.75 -25.11 -2.82
N GLU A 747 15.22 -26.27 -2.34
CA GLU A 747 16.32 -26.36 -1.37
C GLU A 747 17.70 -26.21 -2.00
N SER A 748 17.77 -25.96 -3.31
CA SER A 748 19.06 -25.87 -4.01
C SER A 748 19.95 -24.75 -3.46
N TYR A 749 19.40 -23.72 -2.80
CA TYR A 749 20.21 -22.72 -2.09
C TYR A 749 21.06 -23.31 -0.95
N LYS A 750 20.73 -24.51 -0.45
CA LYS A 750 21.48 -25.25 0.58
C LYS A 750 22.68 -26.01 -0.01
N THR A 751 22.77 -26.12 -1.33
CA THR A 751 23.86 -26.82 -2.04
C THR A 751 24.64 -25.90 -2.99
N PHE A 752 23.99 -24.90 -3.58
CA PHE A 752 24.61 -23.89 -4.44
C PHE A 752 25.15 -22.71 -3.63
N GLY A 753 26.14 -22.01 -4.17
CA GLY A 753 26.89 -20.97 -3.47
C GLY A 753 27.88 -21.54 -2.48
N LEU A 754 28.31 -20.72 -1.52
CA LEU A 754 29.25 -21.11 -0.48
C LEU A 754 28.53 -21.82 0.66
N GLN A 755 28.87 -23.09 0.88
CA GLN A 755 28.25 -23.94 1.90
C GLN A 755 29.26 -24.40 2.95
N ARG A 756 28.76 -24.66 4.16
CA ARG A 756 29.55 -25.16 5.28
C ARG A 756 28.82 -26.32 5.96
N ASP A 757 29.44 -27.50 5.94
CA ASP A 757 29.02 -28.66 6.72
C ASP A 757 30.10 -29.02 7.76
N GLY A 758 29.82 -28.69 9.02
CA GLY A 758 30.79 -28.83 10.11
C GLY A 758 32.06 -28.00 9.89
N SER A 759 33.16 -28.70 9.56
CA SER A 759 34.46 -28.09 9.23
C SER A 759 34.76 -28.01 7.73
N GLU A 760 33.96 -28.68 6.90
CA GLU A 760 34.15 -28.74 5.46
C GLU A 760 33.41 -27.58 4.79
N TRP A 761 34.08 -26.97 3.81
CA TRP A 761 33.52 -25.89 3.00
C TRP A 761 33.47 -26.34 1.56
N THR A 762 32.36 -26.06 0.90
CA THR A 762 32.18 -26.32 -0.52
C THR A 762 31.63 -25.10 -1.20
N TYR A 763 31.89 -24.98 -2.49
CA TYR A 763 31.28 -23.97 -3.33
C TYR A 763 30.73 -24.61 -4.59
N CYS A 764 29.55 -24.20 -5.03
CA CYS A 764 28.88 -24.72 -6.22
C CYS A 764 28.19 -23.60 -7.01
N GLU A 765 28.27 -23.62 -8.34
CA GLU A 765 27.71 -22.59 -9.23
C GLU A 765 27.34 -23.16 -10.60
N TRP A 766 26.33 -22.57 -11.24
CA TRP A 766 25.93 -22.94 -12.60
C TRP A 766 26.58 -22.01 -13.63
N MET A 767 27.43 -22.56 -14.51
CA MET A 767 28.21 -21.82 -15.51
C MET A 767 28.34 -22.63 -16.81
N PRO A 768 27.27 -22.74 -17.61
CA PRO A 768 27.22 -23.65 -18.75
C PRO A 768 28.15 -23.28 -19.90
N TYR A 769 28.51 -22.01 -20.04
CA TYR A 769 29.30 -21.51 -21.17
C TYR A 769 30.70 -21.01 -20.78
N ALA A 770 31.11 -21.24 -19.52
CA ALA A 770 32.46 -20.91 -19.08
C ALA A 770 33.48 -21.98 -19.51
N ALA A 771 34.66 -21.56 -19.97
CA ALA A 771 35.76 -22.47 -20.27
C ALA A 771 36.51 -22.91 -18.99
N ALA A 772 36.61 -22.03 -17.99
CA ALA A 772 37.12 -22.35 -16.66
C ALA A 772 36.58 -21.35 -15.63
N VAL A 773 36.41 -21.81 -14.39
CA VAL A 773 35.95 -20.99 -13.26
C VAL A 773 36.85 -21.19 -12.06
N TYR A 774 37.18 -20.11 -11.35
CA TYR A 774 37.99 -20.13 -10.14
C TYR A 774 37.30 -19.34 -9.03
N LEU A 775 37.37 -19.84 -7.80
CA LEU A 775 36.96 -19.07 -6.62
C LEU A 775 38.15 -18.25 -6.13
N VAL A 776 37.96 -16.95 -5.93
CA VAL A 776 39.04 -16.03 -5.55
C VAL A 776 38.61 -15.20 -4.35
N GLY A 777 39.52 -14.91 -3.43
CA GLY A 777 39.19 -14.13 -2.25
C GLY A 777 40.31 -14.01 -1.25
N ASP A 778 40.00 -13.48 -0.07
CA ASP A 778 41.01 -13.25 0.99
C ASP A 778 41.71 -14.56 1.42
N PHE A 779 41.00 -15.68 1.36
CA PHE A 779 41.49 -17.01 1.75
C PHE A 779 42.63 -17.54 0.86
N ASN A 780 42.72 -17.10 -0.39
CA ASN A 780 43.79 -17.48 -1.32
C ASN A 780 44.60 -16.27 -1.81
N GLY A 781 44.48 -15.12 -1.15
CA GLY A 781 45.20 -13.90 -1.51
C GLY A 781 44.79 -13.34 -2.88
N TRP A 782 43.56 -13.60 -3.34
CA TRP A 782 43.03 -13.19 -4.64
C TRP A 782 43.81 -13.77 -5.84
N ASP A 783 44.43 -14.95 -5.68
CA ASP A 783 45.11 -15.66 -6.76
C ASP A 783 44.09 -16.31 -7.71
N THR A 784 44.07 -15.84 -8.96
CA THR A 784 43.13 -16.25 -10.02
C THR A 784 43.38 -17.65 -10.59
N SER A 785 44.30 -18.42 -10.01
CA SER A 785 44.63 -19.79 -10.43
C SER A 785 44.63 -20.81 -9.28
N ALA A 786 44.59 -20.34 -8.03
CA ALA A 786 44.83 -21.19 -6.87
C ALA A 786 43.66 -22.13 -6.52
N THR A 787 42.43 -21.80 -6.91
CA THR A 787 41.22 -22.55 -6.51
C THR A 787 40.29 -22.76 -7.71
N PRO A 788 40.68 -23.64 -8.66
CA PRO A 788 39.82 -23.99 -9.79
C PRO A 788 38.60 -24.78 -9.33
N LEU A 789 37.46 -24.55 -9.96
CA LEU A 789 36.28 -25.40 -9.83
C LEU A 789 36.36 -26.53 -10.85
N ALA A 790 35.82 -27.70 -10.48
CA ALA A 790 35.65 -28.85 -11.33
C ALA A 790 34.20 -28.96 -11.79
N GLN A 791 33.98 -29.44 -13.02
CA GLN A 791 32.64 -29.77 -13.50
C GLN A 791 32.15 -31.06 -12.83
N GLU A 792 30.88 -31.08 -12.44
CA GLU A 792 30.23 -32.25 -11.86
C GLU A 792 30.04 -33.37 -12.91
N GLU A 793 30.33 -34.62 -12.54
CA GLU A 793 30.30 -35.75 -13.50
C GLU A 793 28.92 -35.98 -14.13
N SER A 794 27.84 -35.79 -13.35
CA SER A 794 26.47 -36.01 -13.82
C SER A 794 25.85 -34.79 -14.51
N LEU A 795 26.39 -33.59 -14.27
CA LEU A 795 25.85 -32.31 -14.75
C LEU A 795 27.03 -31.36 -15.07
N PRO A 796 27.64 -31.46 -16.27
CA PRO A 796 28.89 -30.75 -16.58
C PRO A 796 28.78 -29.22 -16.58
N ASP A 797 27.56 -28.68 -16.62
CA ASP A 797 27.28 -27.24 -16.53
C ASP A 797 27.38 -26.71 -15.09
N ILE A 798 27.43 -27.60 -14.10
CA ILE A 798 27.58 -27.27 -12.68
C ILE A 798 29.05 -27.41 -12.30
N TRP A 799 29.57 -26.38 -11.64
CA TRP A 799 30.96 -26.27 -11.23
C TRP A 799 31.06 -26.24 -9.71
N SER A 800 31.96 -27.04 -9.14
CA SER A 800 32.14 -27.10 -7.69
C SER A 800 33.60 -27.22 -7.25
N CYS A 801 33.86 -26.91 -5.99
CA CYS A 801 35.13 -27.22 -5.35
C CYS A 801 34.98 -27.40 -3.83
N SER A 802 35.92 -28.16 -3.25
CA SER A 802 36.12 -28.18 -1.79
C SER A 802 37.12 -27.09 -1.41
N LEU A 803 36.84 -26.41 -0.30
CA LEU A 803 37.59 -25.26 0.17
C LEU A 803 38.25 -25.54 1.52
N PRO A 804 39.37 -24.85 1.83
CA PRO A 804 39.86 -24.79 3.19
C PRO A 804 38.85 -24.06 4.10
N THR A 805 39.13 -24.02 5.40
CA THR A 805 38.31 -23.24 6.33
C THR A 805 38.25 -21.77 5.90
N MET A 806 37.04 -21.27 5.66
CA MET A 806 36.76 -19.89 5.29
C MET A 806 36.51 -19.04 6.53
N PRO A 807 37.34 -18.05 6.86
CA PRO A 807 37.06 -17.14 7.97
C PRO A 807 35.79 -16.33 7.72
N ILE A 808 34.96 -16.16 8.75
CA ILE A 808 33.81 -15.25 8.70
C ILE A 808 34.31 -13.83 8.40
N GLY A 809 33.62 -13.15 7.50
CA GLY A 809 33.97 -11.81 7.04
C GLY A 809 34.95 -11.77 5.86
N SER A 810 35.53 -12.92 5.45
CA SER A 810 36.37 -12.97 4.26
C SER A 810 35.58 -12.65 3.00
N LYS A 811 36.18 -11.86 2.11
CA LYS A 811 35.61 -11.51 0.82
C LYS A 811 35.95 -12.56 -0.24
N TYR A 812 35.04 -12.78 -1.17
CA TYR A 812 35.25 -13.67 -2.30
C TYR A 812 34.46 -13.25 -3.55
N LYS A 813 34.91 -13.73 -4.71
CA LYS A 813 34.30 -13.59 -6.05
C LYS A 813 34.58 -14.84 -6.89
N LEU A 814 34.01 -14.85 -8.08
CA LEU A 814 34.41 -15.76 -9.15
C LEU A 814 35.38 -15.06 -10.10
N TYR A 815 36.34 -15.82 -10.61
CA TYR A 815 37.14 -15.44 -11.75
C TYR A 815 36.80 -16.39 -12.90
N VAL A 816 36.21 -15.84 -13.95
CA VAL A 816 35.60 -16.59 -15.05
C VAL A 816 36.44 -16.41 -16.30
N VAL A 817 36.79 -17.54 -16.93
CA VAL A 817 37.44 -17.60 -18.24
C VAL A 817 36.37 -18.02 -19.25
N PRO A 818 35.88 -17.11 -20.11
CA PRO A 818 34.92 -17.46 -21.15
C PRO A 818 35.59 -18.27 -22.28
N GLU A 819 34.81 -18.91 -23.15
CA GLU A 819 35.33 -19.54 -24.37
C GLU A 819 35.99 -18.51 -25.31
N ASP A 820 35.36 -17.34 -25.44
CA ASP A 820 35.81 -16.22 -26.24
C ASP A 820 35.85 -14.93 -25.38
N GLY A 821 37.03 -14.29 -25.30
CA GLY A 821 37.21 -13.01 -24.59
C GLY A 821 38.28 -13.03 -23.51
N ASP A 822 38.40 -11.91 -22.80
CA ASP A 822 39.30 -11.79 -21.64
C ASP A 822 38.62 -12.32 -20.39
N ALA A 823 39.39 -12.95 -19.49
CA ALA A 823 38.89 -13.41 -18.21
C ALA A 823 38.59 -12.23 -17.26
N TYR A 824 37.57 -12.38 -16.41
CA TYR A 824 37.04 -11.28 -15.60
C TYR A 824 36.51 -11.78 -14.24
N TYR A 825 36.23 -10.83 -13.34
CA TYR A 825 35.59 -11.13 -12.05
C TYR A 825 34.07 -11.06 -12.19
N ALA A 826 33.39 -12.07 -11.68
CA ALA A 826 31.94 -12.14 -11.62
C ALA A 826 31.45 -12.24 -10.16
N MET A 827 30.23 -11.77 -9.91
CA MET A 827 29.55 -12.02 -8.64
C MET A 827 29.02 -13.45 -8.59
N PRO A 828 29.25 -14.20 -7.50
CA PRO A 828 28.50 -15.40 -7.18
C PRO A 828 26.98 -15.14 -7.20
N ALA A 829 26.20 -15.94 -7.93
CA ALA A 829 24.76 -15.73 -8.04
C ALA A 829 24.05 -16.13 -6.74
N TRP A 830 24.60 -17.13 -6.05
CA TRP A 830 24.08 -17.73 -4.84
C TRP A 830 24.74 -17.21 -3.56
N ALA A 831 25.47 -16.10 -3.62
CA ALA A 831 26.01 -15.49 -2.41
C ALA A 831 24.88 -14.97 -1.51
N THR A 832 24.95 -15.33 -0.23
CA THR A 832 23.93 -14.98 0.77
C THR A 832 24.09 -13.57 1.33
N ARG A 833 25.26 -12.95 1.13
CA ARG A 833 25.53 -11.57 1.57
C ARG A 833 26.62 -10.92 0.72
N PHE A 834 26.41 -9.64 0.43
CA PHE A 834 27.36 -8.77 -0.24
C PHE A 834 27.76 -7.60 0.66
N THR A 835 28.94 -7.03 0.42
CA THR A 835 29.44 -5.80 1.06
C THR A 835 30.13 -4.92 0.02
N GLY A 836 30.08 -3.59 0.20
CA GLY A 836 30.76 -2.63 -0.67
C GLY A 836 31.45 -1.52 0.13
N PRO A 837 32.37 -0.77 -0.48
CA PRO A 837 32.87 0.48 0.11
C PRO A 837 31.74 1.51 0.23
N ASN A 838 31.89 2.49 1.13
CA ASN A 838 30.88 3.53 1.39
C ASN A 838 30.49 4.37 0.16
N ASP A 839 31.23 4.28 -0.96
CA ASP A 839 30.92 4.95 -2.23
C ASP A 839 30.19 4.05 -3.25
N MET A 840 29.76 2.85 -2.85
CA MET A 840 28.90 1.89 -3.59
C MET A 840 29.37 1.50 -5.00
N LYS A 841 30.66 1.63 -5.32
CA LYS A 841 31.11 1.43 -6.73
C LYS A 841 31.19 -0.03 -7.18
N LEU A 842 31.47 -0.98 -6.28
CA LEU A 842 31.54 -2.42 -6.57
C LEU A 842 31.27 -3.22 -5.30
N LEU A 843 30.51 -4.32 -5.43
CA LEU A 843 30.23 -5.26 -4.35
C LEU A 843 31.21 -6.44 -4.35
N ASP A 844 31.42 -7.00 -3.16
CA ASP A 844 32.12 -8.26 -2.92
C ASP A 844 31.18 -9.20 -2.15
N ALA A 845 31.15 -10.50 -2.49
CA ALA A 845 30.50 -11.48 -1.63
C ALA A 845 31.30 -11.65 -0.34
N ILE A 846 30.63 -11.89 0.78
CA ILE A 846 31.27 -12.04 2.09
C ILE A 846 30.85 -13.34 2.75
N VAL A 847 31.81 -14.02 3.39
CA VAL A 847 31.53 -15.20 4.23
C VAL A 847 30.72 -14.73 5.42
N HIS A 848 29.43 -15.05 5.42
CA HIS A 848 28.50 -14.68 6.47
C HIS A 848 28.11 -15.93 7.28
N PRO A 849 28.06 -15.86 8.62
CA PRO A 849 27.54 -16.96 9.40
C PRO A 849 26.05 -17.11 9.12
N VAL A 850 25.66 -18.24 8.53
CA VAL A 850 24.26 -18.68 8.48
C VAL A 850 23.97 -19.43 9.78
N ASP A 851 24.20 -18.79 10.91
CA ASP A 851 23.93 -19.39 12.23
C ASP A 851 22.44 -19.18 12.55
N GLY A 852 21.54 -19.80 11.76
CA GLY A 852 20.14 -20.18 12.06
C GLY A 852 19.20 -19.24 12.85
N ALA A 853 19.58 -18.00 13.10
CA ALA A 853 18.89 -17.03 13.92
C ALA A 853 18.66 -15.78 13.07
N GLY A 854 17.84 -15.96 12.02
CA GLY A 854 17.00 -14.86 11.57
C GLY A 854 16.16 -14.34 12.74
N PRO A 855 15.56 -13.15 12.64
CA PRO A 855 14.85 -12.50 13.75
C PRO A 855 13.66 -13.28 14.36
N GLY A 856 13.40 -14.53 13.96
CA GLY A 856 12.16 -15.24 14.25
C GLY A 856 11.09 -14.79 13.27
N ARG A 857 10.24 -15.71 12.79
CA ARG A 857 8.97 -15.29 12.23
C ARG A 857 8.23 -14.64 13.39
N LEU A 858 7.71 -13.44 13.18
CA LEU A 858 6.88 -12.81 14.19
C LEU A 858 5.69 -13.75 14.40
N GLU A 859 5.58 -14.37 15.58
CA GLU A 859 4.41 -15.20 15.90
C GLU A 859 3.22 -14.27 16.08
N VAL A 860 2.55 -13.94 14.98
CA VAL A 860 1.27 -13.24 15.00
C VAL A 860 0.21 -14.30 15.26
N PRO A 861 -0.54 -14.26 16.37
CA PRO A 861 -1.65 -15.16 16.60
C PRO A 861 -2.59 -15.14 15.39
N PRO A 862 -3.10 -16.29 14.90
CA PRO A 862 -4.08 -16.32 13.80
C PRO A 862 -5.30 -15.43 14.05
N GLU A 863 -5.62 -15.23 15.33
CA GLU A 863 -6.73 -14.40 15.82
C GLU A 863 -6.51 -12.89 15.57
N THR A 864 -5.27 -12.44 15.39
CA THR A 864 -4.92 -11.03 15.10
C THR A 864 -5.19 -10.63 13.64
N LEU A 865 -5.46 -11.60 12.76
CA LEU A 865 -5.80 -11.37 11.34
C LEU A 865 -7.32 -11.24 11.09
N GLN A 866 -8.13 -10.95 12.12
CA GLN A 866 -9.58 -10.82 12.00
C GLN A 866 -10.07 -9.55 11.26
N GLY A 867 -9.17 -8.70 10.76
CA GLY A 867 -9.46 -7.47 10.01
C GLY A 867 -9.03 -7.52 8.53
N GLY A 868 -9.36 -6.47 7.76
CA GLY A 868 -8.83 -6.25 6.41
C GLY A 868 -7.30 -6.31 6.36
N LEU A 869 -6.75 -6.91 5.30
CA LEU A 869 -5.29 -6.92 5.10
C LEU A 869 -4.80 -5.50 4.81
N ARG A 870 -3.81 -5.04 5.59
CA ARG A 870 -3.26 -3.69 5.48
C ARG A 870 -1.76 -3.74 5.34
N PHE A 871 -1.25 -3.02 4.35
CA PHE A 871 0.16 -2.92 4.04
C PHE A 871 0.67 -1.52 4.36
N TYR A 872 1.81 -1.48 5.05
CA TYR A 872 2.63 -0.29 5.17
C TYR A 872 3.87 -0.46 4.30
N GLU A 873 3.97 0.34 3.24
CA GLU A 873 5.05 0.23 2.27
C GLU A 873 6.20 1.17 2.64
N CYS A 874 7.42 0.64 2.62
CA CYS A 874 8.63 1.40 2.93
C CYS A 874 9.76 1.13 1.92
N LEU A 875 10.58 2.15 1.67
CA LEU A 875 11.81 2.07 0.90
C LEU A 875 13.01 2.33 1.83
N PRO A 876 14.17 1.70 1.58
CA PRO A 876 15.39 1.97 2.36
C PRO A 876 15.79 3.44 2.21
N MET A 877 15.66 4.22 3.28
CA MET A 877 16.00 5.64 3.32
C MET A 877 16.65 6.05 4.63
N LEU A 878 17.35 7.18 4.63
CA LEU A 878 17.93 7.74 5.85
C LEU A 878 16.81 8.30 6.75
N THR A 879 16.74 7.85 7.99
CA THR A 879 15.86 8.41 9.02
C THR A 879 16.58 9.55 9.75
N SER A 880 15.85 10.60 10.15
CA SER A 880 16.42 11.73 10.89
C SER A 880 16.77 11.40 12.36
N LYS A 881 16.32 10.24 12.87
CA LYS A 881 16.74 9.66 14.15
C LYS A 881 17.65 8.46 13.87
N GLU A 882 18.91 8.53 14.29
CA GLU A 882 19.84 7.38 14.40
C GLU A 882 19.50 6.44 15.58
N SER A 883 18.40 6.67 16.29
CA SER A 883 17.96 5.85 17.42
C SER A 883 16.72 5.04 17.08
N THR A 884 16.87 3.70 17.06
CA THR A 884 15.86 2.72 17.47
C THR A 884 14.41 3.13 17.19
N ALA A 885 14.07 3.32 15.91
CA ALA A 885 12.69 3.16 15.51
C ALA A 885 12.51 1.64 15.31
N SER A 886 12.02 0.96 16.34
CA SER A 886 11.18 -0.21 16.03
C SER A 886 10.13 0.30 15.07
N PRO A 887 9.96 -0.29 13.88
CA PRO A 887 8.79 0.00 13.10
C PRO A 887 7.62 -0.46 13.99
N LEU A 888 6.84 0.49 14.50
CA LEU A 888 5.49 0.22 14.99
C LEU A 888 4.71 -0.24 13.74
N VAL A 889 4.80 -1.54 13.46
CA VAL A 889 3.93 -2.28 12.55
C VAL A 889 2.74 -2.77 13.37
#